data_AF-A0A258BH90-F1
#
_entry.id   AF-A0A258BH90-F1
#
_cell.length_a   1.000
_cell.length_b   1.000
_cell.length_c   1.000
_cell.angle_alpha   90.00
_cell.angle_beta   90.00
_cell.angle_gamma   90.00
#
_symmetry.space_group_name_H-M   'P 1'
#
loop_
_entity.id
_entity.type
_entity.pdbx_description
1 polymer ?
#
loop_
_entity_poly.entity_id
_entity_poly.type
_entity_poly.pdbx_seq_one_letter_code
_entity_poly.pdbx_strand_id
1 'polypeptide(L)'
;MPGTGSADQRSADLSALPSDLIKSVDVVKGSTADMTEGSLGGSVRIQTRTGLDFAKPYFQLRVGARRNSLGELWKPDYNMIASRKFFDGRLGVLLNVTGSEVQANNNGQGVSANNAGYMGRIDFDNSPEKTFQFNPSTLSTDPAAGVDNLVANSSFTTRQLLEGAAAANTKADCYASFPLLTAGSNNVKNQRVYELQNCLNQWNDLEPNLVRSYDSTQYDKRFSADLRFDFRVNDRMTVYAKFNSSTRDVDRQYRWRSLQGGQETPLNPGAVWNATSNPNGAWYVGSTVAGIQNRAVAPGNSRYFLYDGVWGPYNNNPAVGIVAGIDPSTVKVDANHYVTEYTLTDAVSNINQGWEPFKVDSSYMQFGGTYNHEDLKIEFLAGKSESETSRMNFSTNRSFNYGAARFFVQPTGLWSHEILGTYDETNPANYVAMNPQAAAAAIAATINNPASPAYTVAQRPLVSTSFALNYDNWLSEWSETTAKVDLTYNLGGKVPFFTLFKAGLNYRNPGSTNWHTPGGRTISSAVGTFGQPGYVAPVILPTTRLRGSFRACEPTATSIESCNYGYMPHTNLFNTMTGVMTYTPAQLLELIGSTSMAPDSNFFNGFEGAEDLENWQGIDVRKLVNSVPVAQNFNMNCIKSCVASDGNVYEQPYVKF
;
A
#
# COMPACT_ATOMS: atom_id res chain seq x y z
N MET A 1 -0.66 -4.37 -11.63
CA MET A 1 -0.70 -3.07 -10.92
C MET A 1 -0.77 -1.97 -11.97
N PRO A 2 -1.83 -1.16 -12.06
CA PRO A 2 -1.66 0.19 -12.58
C PRO A 2 -0.81 0.90 -11.53
N GLY A 3 0.37 1.35 -11.92
CA GLY A 3 1.30 2.00 -11.01
C GLY A 3 0.56 3.01 -10.15
N THR A 4 0.79 2.95 -8.85
CA THR A 4 0.82 4.15 -8.03
C THR A 4 1.88 5.04 -8.66
N GLY A 5 1.54 5.70 -9.77
CA GLY A 5 2.29 6.84 -10.24
C GLY A 5 2.41 7.72 -9.02
N SER A 6 3.66 7.95 -8.61
CA SER A 6 4.03 9.14 -7.86
C SER A 6 3.06 10.21 -8.29
N ALA A 7 2.24 10.70 -7.35
CA ALA A 7 1.30 11.75 -7.61
C ALA A 7 2.08 12.80 -8.38
N ASP A 8 1.82 12.89 -9.68
CA ASP A 8 2.48 13.83 -10.56
C ASP A 8 1.79 15.15 -10.23
N GLN A 9 2.16 15.68 -9.06
CA GLN A 9 1.57 16.84 -8.36
C GLN A 9 1.76 18.14 -9.16
N ARG A 10 2.31 18.04 -10.37
CA ARG A 10 2.53 19.12 -11.32
C ARG A 10 1.96 18.84 -12.72
N SER A 11 1.15 17.80 -12.91
CA SER A 11 0.48 17.63 -14.20
C SER A 11 -0.73 18.56 -14.25
N ALA A 12 -0.68 19.58 -15.10
CA ALA A 12 -1.90 20.19 -15.61
C ALA A 12 -2.78 19.05 -16.15
N ASP A 13 -3.98 18.86 -15.60
CA ASP A 13 -4.88 17.84 -16.09
C ASP A 13 -5.41 18.26 -17.47
N LEU A 14 -4.72 17.84 -18.54
CA LEU A 14 -5.14 18.10 -19.91
C LEU A 14 -6.54 17.52 -20.20
N SER A 15 -7.03 16.56 -19.41
CA SER A 15 -8.39 16.01 -19.56
C SER A 15 -9.48 16.97 -19.07
N ALA A 16 -9.12 17.96 -18.25
CA ALA A 16 -10.01 19.04 -17.82
C ALA A 16 -10.00 20.27 -18.76
N LEU A 17 -9.13 20.29 -19.77
CA LEU A 17 -9.08 21.33 -20.81
C LEU A 17 -9.89 20.86 -22.04
N PRO A 18 -11.16 21.29 -22.19
CA PRO A 18 -11.97 20.90 -23.35
C PRO A 18 -11.32 21.43 -24.64
N SER A 19 -11.32 20.62 -25.69
CA SER A 19 -10.79 20.98 -27.01
C SER A 19 -11.38 22.28 -27.57
N ASP A 20 -12.61 22.61 -27.16
CA ASP A 20 -13.32 23.81 -27.61
C ASP A 20 -12.79 25.11 -26.97
N LEU A 21 -12.14 25.00 -25.81
CA LEU A 21 -11.45 26.12 -25.16
C LEU A 21 -10.05 26.33 -25.77
N ILE A 22 -9.52 25.37 -26.51
CA ILE A 22 -8.22 25.47 -27.17
C ILE A 22 -8.34 26.34 -28.43
N LYS A 23 -7.56 27.41 -28.48
CA LYS A 23 -7.39 28.28 -29.65
C LYS A 23 -6.28 27.75 -30.56
N SER A 24 -5.14 27.39 -29.98
CA SER A 24 -4.01 26.77 -30.70
C SER A 24 -3.21 25.84 -29.80
N VAL A 25 -2.55 24.86 -30.42
CA VAL A 25 -1.54 24.00 -29.80
C VAL A 25 -0.26 24.14 -30.61
N ASP A 26 0.75 24.77 -30.02
CA ASP A 26 2.04 25.01 -30.66
C ASP A 26 3.05 23.98 -30.13
N VAL A 27 3.63 23.18 -31.02
CA VAL A 27 4.67 22.20 -30.67
C VAL A 27 6.04 22.75 -31.07
N VAL A 28 6.87 23.09 -30.08
CA VAL A 28 8.23 23.59 -30.27
C VAL A 28 9.21 22.46 -29.99
N LYS A 29 10.03 22.08 -30.98
CA LYS A 29 11.06 21.05 -30.82
C LYS A 29 12.39 21.70 -30.45
N GLY A 30 13.07 21.18 -29.42
CA GLY A 30 14.28 21.80 -28.85
C GLY A 30 13.99 22.93 -27.84
N SER A 31 15.04 23.58 -27.35
CA SER A 31 14.95 24.67 -26.37
C SER A 31 15.02 26.03 -27.05
N THR A 32 14.05 26.90 -26.80
CA THR A 32 14.11 28.33 -27.18
C THR A 32 14.26 29.22 -25.94
N ALA A 33 14.87 30.40 -26.09
CA ALA A 33 15.17 31.30 -24.96
C ALA A 33 13.91 31.87 -24.26
N ASP A 34 12.76 31.87 -24.94
CA ASP A 34 11.46 32.28 -24.42
C ASP A 34 10.63 31.10 -23.86
N MET A 35 11.19 29.90 -23.79
CA MET A 35 10.51 28.76 -23.18
C MET A 35 10.59 28.79 -21.66
N THR A 36 9.50 28.34 -21.02
CA THR A 36 9.51 28.08 -19.58
C THR A 36 10.53 26.97 -19.27
N GLU A 37 11.31 27.18 -18.21
CA GLU A 37 12.33 26.23 -17.75
C GLU A 37 11.74 24.83 -17.49
N GLY A 38 12.49 23.79 -17.84
CA GLY A 38 12.12 22.38 -17.63
C GLY A 38 11.89 21.55 -18.90
N SER A 39 12.05 22.12 -20.09
CA SER A 39 11.86 21.42 -21.37
C SER A 39 13.16 21.29 -22.16
N LEU A 40 13.77 20.10 -22.16
CA LEU A 40 15.02 19.81 -22.88
C LEU A 40 14.81 19.22 -24.29
N GLY A 41 13.73 18.47 -24.53
CA GLY A 41 13.44 17.85 -25.84
C GLY A 41 12.49 18.65 -26.74
N GLY A 42 11.69 19.54 -26.15
CA GLY A 42 10.64 20.31 -26.84
C GLY A 42 9.43 20.52 -25.93
N SER A 43 8.64 21.56 -26.21
CA SER A 43 7.47 21.95 -25.42
C SER A 43 6.18 21.97 -26.24
N VAL A 44 5.06 21.74 -25.56
CA VAL A 44 3.71 21.93 -26.09
C VAL A 44 3.09 23.14 -25.40
N ARG A 45 2.82 24.21 -26.16
CA ARG A 45 2.14 25.41 -25.67
C ARG A 45 0.69 25.37 -26.10
N ILE A 46 -0.22 25.30 -25.14
CA ILE A 46 -1.67 25.36 -25.37
C ILE A 46 -2.13 26.80 -25.13
N GLN A 47 -2.67 27.44 -26.16
CA GLN A 47 -3.32 28.75 -26.02
C GLN A 47 -4.82 28.54 -25.92
N THR A 48 -5.44 29.02 -24.85
CA THR A 48 -6.90 28.98 -24.70
C THR A 48 -7.55 30.20 -25.36
N ARG A 49 -8.80 30.07 -25.80
CA ARG A 49 -9.62 31.19 -26.24
C ARG A 49 -9.77 32.23 -25.13
N THR A 50 -9.92 33.48 -25.54
CA THR A 50 -10.13 34.65 -24.68
C THR A 50 -11.56 35.14 -24.77
N GLY A 51 -12.02 35.94 -23.80
CA GLY A 51 -13.35 36.56 -23.86
C GLY A 51 -13.53 37.54 -25.02
N LEU A 52 -12.44 37.98 -25.66
CA LEU A 52 -12.45 38.89 -26.81
C LEU A 52 -12.48 38.16 -28.17
N ASP A 53 -12.15 36.86 -28.21
CA ASP A 53 -12.08 36.08 -29.46
C ASP A 53 -13.46 35.82 -30.09
N PHE A 54 -14.54 35.90 -29.30
CA PHE A 54 -15.89 35.63 -29.78
C PHE A 54 -16.54 36.88 -30.38
N ALA A 55 -17.02 36.79 -31.63
CA ALA A 55 -17.66 37.92 -32.32
C ALA A 55 -19.02 38.31 -31.72
N LYS A 56 -19.81 37.30 -31.35
CA LYS A 56 -21.15 37.40 -30.73
C LYS A 56 -21.14 36.70 -29.37
N PRO A 57 -22.14 36.93 -28.48
CA PRO A 57 -22.31 36.11 -27.29
C PRO A 57 -22.24 34.62 -27.66
N TYR A 58 -21.40 33.86 -26.96
CA TYR A 58 -21.14 32.45 -27.21
C TYR A 58 -21.60 31.64 -26.01
N PHE A 59 -22.30 30.55 -26.29
CA PHE A 59 -22.68 29.55 -25.31
C PHE A 59 -22.54 28.17 -25.94
N GLN A 60 -21.93 27.25 -25.21
CA GLN A 60 -21.80 25.86 -25.59
C GLN A 60 -22.01 24.99 -24.37
N LEU A 61 -22.79 23.93 -24.53
CA LEU A 61 -22.98 22.87 -23.55
C LEU A 61 -22.69 21.53 -24.22
N ARG A 62 -21.83 20.73 -23.59
CA ARG A 62 -21.62 19.32 -23.89
C ARG A 62 -22.05 18.51 -22.69
N VAL A 63 -22.81 17.45 -22.94
CA VAL A 63 -23.16 16.43 -21.95
C VAL A 63 -22.84 15.07 -22.54
N GLY A 64 -22.34 14.17 -21.71
CA GLY A 64 -21.95 12.83 -22.08
C GLY A 64 -22.12 11.88 -20.91
N ALA A 65 -22.02 10.59 -21.19
CA ALA A 65 -21.96 9.57 -20.18
C ALA A 65 -20.96 8.48 -20.60
N ARG A 66 -20.26 7.92 -19.63
CA ARG A 66 -19.27 6.86 -19.82
C ARG A 66 -19.72 5.63 -19.05
N ARG A 67 -19.57 4.45 -19.63
CA ARG A 67 -19.82 3.18 -18.96
C ARG A 67 -18.56 2.33 -19.02
N ASN A 68 -18.13 1.85 -17.86
CA ASN A 68 -17.06 0.85 -17.74
C ASN A 68 -17.64 -0.54 -18.01
N SER A 69 -16.92 -1.42 -18.72
CA SER A 69 -17.39 -2.78 -19.02
C SER A 69 -17.36 -3.75 -17.83
N LEU A 70 -16.55 -3.49 -16.81
CA LEU A 70 -16.52 -4.29 -15.58
C LEU A 70 -17.61 -3.83 -14.60
N GLY A 71 -17.59 -2.56 -14.21
CA GLY A 71 -18.51 -2.01 -13.22
C GLY A 71 -19.91 -1.71 -13.77
N GLU A 72 -20.05 -1.62 -15.09
CA GLU A 72 -21.31 -1.44 -15.82
C GLU A 72 -22.19 -0.23 -15.45
N LEU A 73 -21.68 0.72 -14.64
CA LEU A 73 -22.41 1.93 -14.27
C LEU A 73 -22.14 3.07 -15.27
N TRP A 74 -23.22 3.75 -15.67
CA TRP A 74 -23.14 5.00 -16.43
C TRP A 74 -22.77 6.16 -15.50
N LYS A 75 -21.70 6.88 -15.85
CA LYS A 75 -21.22 8.07 -15.13
C LYS A 75 -21.24 9.30 -16.04
N PRO A 76 -21.80 10.43 -15.59
CA PRO A 76 -21.95 11.60 -16.44
C PRO A 76 -20.63 12.39 -16.60
N ASP A 77 -20.50 13.06 -17.73
CA ASP A 77 -19.57 14.17 -17.92
C ASP A 77 -20.25 15.35 -18.61
N TYR A 78 -19.83 16.56 -18.28
CA TYR A 78 -20.37 17.77 -18.87
C TYR A 78 -19.32 18.88 -18.95
N ASN A 79 -19.50 19.74 -19.94
CA ASN A 79 -18.68 20.93 -20.13
C ASN A 79 -19.56 22.08 -20.62
N MET A 80 -19.44 23.24 -19.98
CA MET A 80 -20.16 24.45 -20.36
C MET A 80 -19.18 25.60 -20.57
N ILE A 81 -19.27 26.26 -21.73
CA ILE A 81 -18.51 27.46 -22.04
C ILE A 81 -19.50 28.59 -22.33
N ALA A 82 -19.32 29.73 -21.66
CA ALA A 82 -20.07 30.94 -21.94
C ALA A 82 -19.11 32.11 -22.10
N SER A 83 -19.31 32.95 -23.11
CA SER A 83 -18.52 34.16 -23.30
C SER A 83 -19.36 35.31 -23.85
N ARG A 84 -19.08 36.52 -23.37
CA ARG A 84 -19.72 37.74 -23.84
C ARG A 84 -18.77 38.92 -23.77
N LYS A 85 -18.94 39.83 -24.74
CA LYS A 85 -18.27 41.13 -24.74
C LYS A 85 -19.19 42.23 -24.21
N PHE A 86 -18.59 43.18 -23.52
CA PHE A 86 -19.20 44.37 -22.92
C PHE A 86 -18.38 45.62 -23.32
N PHE A 87 -18.90 46.81 -23.01
CA PHE A 87 -18.23 48.10 -23.27
C PHE A 87 -17.75 48.24 -24.72
N ASP A 88 -18.64 48.06 -25.69
CA ASP A 88 -18.33 48.12 -27.13
C ASP A 88 -17.18 47.20 -27.57
N GLY A 89 -17.13 46.00 -26.98
CA GLY A 89 -16.09 45.02 -27.28
C GLY A 89 -14.76 45.28 -26.58
N ARG A 90 -14.70 46.15 -25.57
CA ARG A 90 -13.48 46.39 -24.79
C ARG A 90 -13.29 45.39 -23.65
N LEU A 91 -14.35 44.86 -23.06
CA LEU A 91 -14.25 43.82 -22.03
C LEU A 91 -14.84 42.52 -22.55
N GLY A 92 -14.06 41.46 -22.59
CA GLY A 92 -14.50 40.09 -22.80
C GLY A 92 -14.55 39.33 -21.47
N VAL A 93 -15.63 38.61 -21.22
CA VAL A 93 -15.75 37.69 -20.09
C VAL A 93 -15.91 36.28 -20.65
N LEU A 94 -15.21 35.31 -20.09
CA LEU A 94 -15.30 33.89 -20.40
C LEU A 94 -15.44 33.08 -19.12
N LEU A 95 -16.44 32.20 -19.09
CA LEU A 95 -16.65 31.19 -18.07
C LEU A 95 -16.55 29.81 -18.73
N ASN A 96 -15.75 28.92 -18.16
CA ASN A 96 -15.75 27.51 -18.48
C ASN A 96 -15.98 26.69 -17.21
N VAL A 97 -16.93 25.75 -17.26
CA VAL A 97 -17.24 24.86 -16.14
C VAL A 97 -17.26 23.43 -16.66
N THR A 98 -16.44 22.58 -16.05
CA THR A 98 -16.29 21.17 -16.43
C THR A 98 -16.56 20.29 -15.22
N GLY A 99 -17.32 19.21 -15.41
CA GLY A 99 -17.55 18.19 -14.40
C GLY A 99 -17.53 16.81 -15.03
N SER A 100 -16.96 15.84 -14.33
CA SER A 100 -16.97 14.45 -14.79
C SER A 100 -16.89 13.49 -13.62
N GLU A 101 -17.56 12.35 -13.77
CA GLU A 101 -17.39 11.20 -12.89
C GLU A 101 -16.92 10.00 -13.72
N VAL A 102 -15.94 9.26 -13.21
CA VAL A 102 -15.42 8.05 -13.85
C VAL A 102 -15.41 6.92 -12.83
N GLN A 103 -15.90 5.74 -13.24
CA GLN A 103 -15.72 4.50 -12.52
C GLN A 103 -14.57 3.72 -13.16
N ALA A 104 -13.57 3.37 -12.36
CA ALA A 104 -12.51 2.46 -12.73
C ALA A 104 -12.61 1.19 -11.87
N ASN A 105 -12.67 0.05 -12.53
CA ASN A 105 -12.58 -1.26 -11.89
C ASN A 105 -11.29 -1.92 -12.34
N ASN A 106 -10.66 -2.66 -11.43
CA ASN A 106 -9.45 -3.42 -11.73
C ASN A 106 -9.52 -4.76 -11.02
N ASN A 107 -9.37 -5.83 -11.80
CA ASN A 107 -9.21 -7.19 -11.29
C ASN A 107 -7.79 -7.66 -11.57
N GLY A 108 -7.26 -8.47 -10.67
CA GLY A 108 -6.00 -9.15 -10.90
C GLY A 108 -5.87 -10.35 -9.99
N GLN A 109 -4.99 -11.26 -10.37
CA GLN A 109 -4.55 -12.34 -9.50
C GLN A 109 -3.04 -12.30 -9.45
N GLY A 110 -2.48 -12.49 -8.26
CA GLY A 110 -1.05 -12.60 -8.04
C GLY A 110 -0.74 -13.84 -7.22
N VAL A 111 0.51 -14.30 -7.32
CA VAL A 111 1.07 -15.39 -6.50
C VAL A 111 1.98 -14.85 -5.39
N SER A 112 1.87 -13.56 -5.04
CA SER A 112 2.72 -12.88 -4.08
C SER A 112 1.92 -12.09 -3.04
N ALA A 113 2.42 -12.10 -1.78
CA ALA A 113 1.97 -11.19 -0.74
C ALA A 113 2.74 -9.84 -0.75
N ASN A 114 3.93 -9.80 -1.38
CA ASN A 114 4.86 -8.67 -1.45
C ASN A 114 5.72 -8.76 -2.74
N ASN A 115 7.02 -8.40 -2.68
CA ASN A 115 7.98 -8.54 -3.78
C ASN A 115 8.39 -9.99 -4.10
N ALA A 116 7.85 -10.99 -3.40
CA ALA A 116 8.21 -12.40 -3.56
C ALA A 116 7.06 -13.16 -4.25
N GLY A 117 7.28 -13.56 -5.51
CA GLY A 117 6.39 -14.38 -6.34
C GLY A 117 6.45 -15.85 -5.94
N TYR A 118 6.92 -16.71 -6.84
CA TYR A 118 7.24 -18.09 -6.48
C TYR A 118 8.45 -18.15 -5.54
N MET A 119 8.44 -19.10 -4.60
CA MET A 119 9.51 -19.32 -3.62
C MET A 119 9.88 -20.80 -3.61
N GLY A 120 11.15 -21.13 -3.35
CA GLY A 120 11.61 -22.51 -3.22
C GLY A 120 11.91 -22.88 -1.78
N ARG A 121 10.91 -23.36 -1.04
CA ARG A 121 11.07 -23.66 0.40
C ARG A 121 11.20 -25.13 0.72
N ILE A 122 10.57 -25.97 -0.09
CA ILE A 122 10.50 -27.42 0.08
C ILE A 122 10.78 -28.04 -1.28
N ASP A 123 11.53 -29.14 -1.29
CA ASP A 123 11.59 -30.04 -2.44
C ASP A 123 10.47 -31.08 -2.25
N PHE A 124 9.37 -30.89 -2.98
CA PHE A 124 8.15 -31.69 -2.84
C PHE A 124 8.26 -33.02 -3.59
N ASP A 125 8.93 -33.03 -4.74
CA ASP A 125 9.06 -34.23 -5.58
C ASP A 125 10.34 -35.04 -5.30
N ASN A 126 11.26 -34.49 -4.50
CA ASN A 126 12.59 -35.05 -4.22
C ASN A 126 13.41 -35.33 -5.48
N SER A 127 13.23 -34.50 -6.52
CA SER A 127 13.98 -34.60 -7.76
C SER A 127 15.50 -34.48 -7.49
N PRO A 128 16.32 -35.32 -8.14
CA PRO A 128 17.77 -35.15 -8.10
C PRO A 128 18.24 -33.95 -8.94
N GLU A 129 17.40 -33.45 -9.86
CA GLU A 129 17.67 -32.27 -10.68
C GLU A 129 17.58 -30.99 -9.86
N LYS A 130 18.38 -29.98 -10.24
CA LYS A 130 18.37 -28.68 -9.59
C LYS A 130 17.36 -27.76 -10.27
N THR A 131 16.48 -27.16 -9.48
CA THR A 131 15.67 -25.97 -9.82
C THR A 131 16.53 -24.81 -10.32
N PHE A 132 17.65 -24.54 -9.64
CA PHE A 132 18.61 -23.53 -10.07
C PHE A 132 20.03 -23.88 -9.62
N GLN A 133 21.02 -23.26 -10.26
CA GLN A 133 22.42 -23.39 -9.86
C GLN A 133 23.04 -22.03 -9.57
N PHE A 134 23.82 -21.94 -8.50
CA PHE A 134 24.63 -20.76 -8.24
C PHE A 134 25.69 -20.57 -9.32
N ASN A 135 25.86 -19.33 -9.76
CA ASN A 135 26.90 -18.96 -10.73
C ASN A 135 28.03 -18.17 -10.03
N PRO A 136 29.18 -18.80 -9.72
CA PRO A 136 30.32 -18.10 -9.11
C PRO A 136 30.84 -16.90 -9.91
N SER A 137 30.61 -16.87 -11.23
CA SER A 137 31.08 -15.78 -12.08
C SER A 137 30.37 -14.44 -11.82
N THR A 138 29.27 -14.43 -11.06
CA THR A 138 28.56 -13.19 -10.69
C THR A 138 29.17 -12.49 -9.47
N LEU A 139 30.14 -13.10 -8.79
CA LEU A 139 30.85 -12.45 -7.69
C LEU A 139 31.72 -11.32 -8.21
N SER A 140 31.72 -10.20 -7.47
CA SER A 140 32.64 -9.10 -7.74
C SER A 140 34.09 -9.57 -7.64
N THR A 141 34.90 -9.18 -8.61
CA THR A 141 36.36 -9.33 -8.56
C THR A 141 37.02 -8.15 -7.84
N ASP A 142 36.26 -7.10 -7.50
CA ASP A 142 36.77 -5.94 -6.76
C ASP A 142 37.00 -6.31 -5.28
N PRO A 143 38.23 -6.25 -4.76
CA PRO A 143 38.52 -6.50 -3.35
C PRO A 143 37.74 -5.58 -2.40
N ALA A 144 37.38 -4.37 -2.83
CA ALA A 144 36.59 -3.43 -2.03
C ALA A 144 35.13 -3.89 -1.81
N ALA A 145 34.64 -4.85 -2.61
CA ALA A 145 33.32 -5.45 -2.43
C ALA A 145 33.25 -6.38 -1.20
N GLY A 146 34.39 -6.71 -0.58
CA GLY A 146 34.43 -7.48 0.67
C GLY A 146 33.95 -8.94 0.55
N VAL A 147 33.94 -9.51 -0.66
CA VAL A 147 33.49 -10.90 -0.91
C VAL A 147 34.34 -11.96 -0.20
N ASP A 148 35.59 -11.60 0.14
CA ASP A 148 36.55 -12.43 0.87
C ASP A 148 36.61 -12.11 2.38
N ASN A 149 35.72 -11.23 2.87
CA ASN A 149 35.52 -11.05 4.30
C ASN A 149 34.62 -12.15 4.85
N LEU A 150 34.87 -12.57 6.10
CA LEU A 150 34.00 -13.49 6.81
C LEU A 150 32.61 -12.87 6.97
N VAL A 151 31.58 -13.67 6.68
CA VAL A 151 30.21 -13.30 6.97
C VAL A 151 30.01 -13.29 8.49
N ALA A 152 29.23 -12.33 9.01
CA ALA A 152 28.98 -12.22 10.45
C ALA A 152 28.41 -13.54 11.01
N ASN A 153 29.01 -14.03 12.11
CA ASN A 153 28.70 -15.34 12.74
C ASN A 153 28.98 -16.58 11.85
N SER A 154 29.69 -16.42 10.73
CA SER A 154 30.09 -17.52 9.85
C SER A 154 31.58 -17.85 9.99
N SER A 155 31.95 -19.07 9.62
CA SER A 155 33.34 -19.47 9.36
C SER A 155 33.72 -19.34 7.88
N PHE A 156 32.82 -18.83 7.04
CA PHE A 156 33.00 -18.74 5.59
C PHE A 156 32.93 -17.29 5.11
N THR A 157 33.68 -17.02 4.04
CA THR A 157 33.52 -15.79 3.25
C THR A 157 32.34 -15.92 2.29
N THR A 158 31.86 -14.80 1.76
CA THR A 158 30.80 -14.82 0.74
C THR A 158 31.20 -15.66 -0.47
N ARG A 159 32.48 -15.59 -0.88
CA ARG A 159 33.03 -16.41 -1.95
C ARG A 159 32.95 -17.91 -1.62
N GLN A 160 33.43 -18.32 -0.45
CA GLN A 160 33.43 -19.72 -0.04
C GLN A 160 32.02 -20.31 0.06
N LEU A 161 31.05 -19.52 0.54
CA LEU A 161 29.65 -19.93 0.57
C LEU A 161 29.10 -20.19 -0.83
N LEU A 162 29.34 -19.27 -1.76
CA LEU A 162 28.84 -19.40 -3.13
C LEU A 162 29.51 -20.54 -3.89
N GLU A 163 30.84 -20.63 -3.82
CA GLU A 163 31.61 -21.69 -4.50
C GLU A 163 31.27 -23.08 -3.92
N GLY A 164 31.15 -23.19 -2.60
CA GLY A 164 30.73 -24.43 -1.93
C GLY A 164 29.33 -24.86 -2.33
N ALA A 165 28.37 -23.92 -2.38
CA ALA A 165 27.01 -24.23 -2.82
C ALA A 165 26.95 -24.59 -4.32
N ALA A 166 27.69 -23.87 -5.18
CA ALA A 166 27.74 -24.12 -6.61
C ALA A 166 28.35 -25.49 -6.96
N ALA A 167 29.32 -25.96 -6.16
CA ALA A 167 30.01 -27.23 -6.35
C ALA A 167 29.22 -28.47 -5.89
N ALA A 168 28.19 -28.30 -5.06
CA ALA A 168 27.36 -29.41 -4.59
C ALA A 168 26.56 -30.02 -5.76
N ASN A 169 26.68 -31.32 -6.00
CA ASN A 169 25.91 -32.03 -7.03
C ASN A 169 24.74 -32.83 -6.44
N THR A 170 24.73 -33.00 -5.12
CA THR A 170 23.66 -33.65 -4.37
C THR A 170 23.35 -32.86 -3.10
N LYS A 171 22.18 -33.09 -2.51
CA LYS A 171 21.85 -32.56 -1.17
C LYS A 171 22.86 -33.01 -0.11
N ALA A 172 23.40 -34.23 -0.23
CA ALA A 172 24.42 -34.75 0.68
C ALA A 172 25.71 -33.92 0.65
N ASP A 173 26.11 -33.43 -0.53
CA ASP A 173 27.26 -32.52 -0.68
C ASP A 173 27.02 -31.22 0.09
N CYS A 174 25.79 -30.67 0.05
CA CYS A 174 25.44 -29.50 0.85
C CYS A 174 25.60 -29.74 2.36
N TYR A 175 25.12 -30.88 2.87
CA TYR A 175 25.30 -31.24 4.28
C TYR A 175 26.77 -31.45 4.65
N ALA A 176 27.60 -31.93 3.71
CA ALA A 176 29.03 -32.10 3.91
C ALA A 176 29.79 -30.76 3.89
N SER A 177 29.44 -29.84 2.97
CA SER A 177 30.04 -28.51 2.86
C SER A 177 29.60 -27.57 3.99
N PHE A 178 28.35 -27.68 4.43
CA PHE A 178 27.73 -26.83 5.45
C PHE A 178 27.12 -27.66 6.59
N PRO A 179 27.94 -28.40 7.37
CA PRO A 179 27.43 -29.25 8.43
C PRO A 179 26.80 -28.43 9.55
N LEU A 180 25.69 -28.93 10.11
CA LEU A 180 25.05 -28.32 11.27
C LEU A 180 25.99 -28.26 12.47
N LEU A 181 25.98 -27.13 13.20
CA LEU A 181 26.84 -26.92 14.35
C LEU A 181 26.14 -27.32 15.66
N THR A 182 26.80 -28.18 16.43
CA THR A 182 26.35 -28.62 17.76
C THR A 182 26.91 -27.75 18.90
N ALA A 183 27.96 -26.98 18.64
CA ALA A 183 28.60 -26.05 19.58
C ALA A 183 28.54 -24.59 19.09
N GLY A 184 28.81 -23.63 19.98
CA GLY A 184 28.79 -22.19 19.67
C GLY A 184 27.52 -21.46 20.10
N SER A 185 27.52 -20.13 19.93
CA SER A 185 26.35 -19.30 20.24
C SER A 185 25.21 -19.58 19.26
N ASN A 186 23.98 -19.29 19.69
CA ASN A 186 22.79 -19.46 18.84
C ASN A 186 22.92 -18.70 17.52
N ASN A 187 23.51 -17.51 17.51
CA ASN A 187 23.74 -16.73 16.29
C ASN A 187 24.60 -17.48 15.26
N VAL A 188 25.66 -18.17 15.71
CA VAL A 188 26.55 -18.95 14.83
C VAL A 188 25.84 -20.19 14.29
N LYS A 189 25.10 -20.90 15.15
CA LYS A 189 24.33 -22.07 14.73
C LYS A 189 23.25 -21.70 13.71
N ASN A 190 22.55 -20.59 13.95
CA ASN A 190 21.53 -20.06 13.06
C ASN A 190 22.11 -19.65 11.71
N GLN A 191 23.27 -18.97 11.73
CA GLN A 191 23.97 -18.60 10.52
C GLN A 191 24.36 -19.81 9.67
N ARG A 192 24.87 -20.89 10.29
CA ARG A 192 25.15 -22.14 9.56
C ARG A 192 23.92 -22.76 8.94
N VAL A 193 22.76 -22.69 9.58
CA VAL A 193 21.53 -23.20 8.97
C VAL A 193 21.12 -22.40 7.75
N TYR A 194 21.26 -21.07 7.77
CA TYR A 194 21.00 -20.28 6.57
C TYR A 194 21.96 -20.64 5.43
N GLU A 195 23.23 -20.93 5.72
CA GLU A 195 24.22 -21.36 4.73
C GLU A 195 23.86 -22.71 4.10
N LEU A 196 23.51 -23.69 4.94
CA LEU A 196 23.05 -25.00 4.49
C LEU A 196 21.74 -24.91 3.71
N GLN A 197 20.76 -24.15 4.22
CA GLN A 197 19.48 -23.90 3.56
C GLN A 197 19.69 -23.28 2.19
N ASN A 198 20.58 -22.30 2.06
CA ASN A 198 20.88 -21.65 0.79
C ASN A 198 21.46 -22.65 -0.24
N CYS A 199 22.30 -23.59 0.18
CA CYS A 199 22.80 -24.66 -0.68
C CYS A 199 21.69 -25.61 -1.12
N LEU A 200 20.85 -26.06 -0.17
CA LEU A 200 19.75 -27.00 -0.41
C LEU A 200 18.64 -26.40 -1.29
N ASN A 201 18.42 -25.09 -1.23
CA ASN A 201 17.40 -24.41 -2.04
C ASN A 201 17.56 -24.62 -3.55
N GLN A 202 18.75 -25.00 -4.03
CA GLN A 202 18.99 -25.37 -5.43
C GLN A 202 18.08 -26.51 -5.93
N TRP A 203 17.52 -27.33 -5.03
CA TRP A 203 16.61 -28.44 -5.33
C TRP A 203 15.16 -28.17 -4.90
N ASN A 204 14.87 -27.05 -4.23
CA ASN A 204 13.50 -26.81 -3.78
C ASN A 204 12.62 -26.41 -4.96
N ASP A 205 11.38 -26.90 -4.97
CA ASP A 205 10.42 -26.57 -6.02
C ASP A 205 9.85 -25.17 -5.81
N LEU A 206 9.61 -24.46 -6.90
CA LEU A 206 9.03 -23.14 -6.91
C LEU A 206 7.51 -23.23 -6.68
N GLU A 207 7.10 -23.06 -5.44
CA GLU A 207 5.70 -22.93 -5.06
C GLU A 207 5.23 -21.46 -5.07
N PRO A 208 3.95 -21.14 -5.37
CA PRO A 208 3.45 -19.78 -5.19
C PRO A 208 3.69 -19.34 -3.75
N ASN A 209 3.87 -18.04 -3.46
CA ASN A 209 3.98 -17.54 -2.08
C ASN A 209 2.61 -17.29 -1.46
N LEU A 210 1.69 -16.75 -2.26
CA LEU A 210 0.31 -16.55 -1.87
C LEU A 210 -0.55 -16.39 -3.11
N VAL A 211 -1.44 -17.35 -3.39
CA VAL A 211 -2.47 -17.17 -4.41
C VAL A 211 -3.50 -16.16 -3.89
N ARG A 212 -3.54 -14.98 -4.53
CA ARG A 212 -4.35 -13.85 -4.07
C ARG A 212 -5.07 -13.17 -5.22
N SER A 213 -6.38 -13.10 -5.10
CA SER A 213 -7.24 -12.31 -5.98
C SER A 213 -7.31 -10.87 -5.47
N TYR A 214 -7.31 -9.91 -6.40
CA TYR A 214 -7.37 -8.48 -6.17
C TYR A 214 -8.54 -7.89 -6.94
N ASP A 215 -9.38 -7.16 -6.23
CA ASP A 215 -10.50 -6.42 -6.81
C ASP A 215 -10.46 -4.98 -6.30
N SER A 216 -10.73 -4.02 -7.16
CA SER A 216 -10.87 -2.63 -6.72
C SER A 216 -11.83 -1.86 -7.60
N THR A 217 -12.50 -0.93 -6.94
CA THR A 217 -13.43 0.03 -7.54
C THR A 217 -13.01 1.42 -7.12
N GLN A 218 -12.94 2.32 -8.07
CA GLN A 218 -12.61 3.70 -7.85
C GLN A 218 -13.61 4.61 -8.55
N TYR A 219 -14.19 5.55 -7.80
CA TYR A 219 -14.97 6.64 -8.34
C TYR A 219 -14.13 7.91 -8.31
N ASP A 220 -13.82 8.48 -9.48
CA ASP A 220 -13.04 9.71 -9.64
C ASP A 220 -13.98 10.82 -10.12
N LYS A 221 -14.29 11.76 -9.23
CA LYS A 221 -15.13 12.93 -9.48
C LYS A 221 -14.24 14.14 -9.65
N ARG A 222 -14.38 14.83 -10.77
CA ARG A 222 -13.62 16.04 -11.09
C ARG A 222 -14.57 17.17 -11.38
N PHE A 223 -14.25 18.34 -10.84
CA PHE A 223 -14.93 19.59 -11.12
C PHE A 223 -13.89 20.69 -11.32
N SER A 224 -14.07 21.53 -12.33
CA SER A 224 -13.25 22.72 -12.54
C SER A 224 -14.10 23.87 -13.05
N ALA A 225 -13.83 25.06 -12.54
CA ALA A 225 -14.42 26.31 -12.99
C ALA A 225 -13.31 27.31 -13.31
N ASP A 226 -13.38 27.89 -14.50
CA ASP A 226 -12.44 28.84 -15.05
C ASP A 226 -13.18 30.12 -15.39
N LEU A 227 -12.75 31.25 -14.83
CA LEU A 227 -13.29 32.57 -15.10
C LEU A 227 -12.16 33.46 -15.59
N ARG A 228 -12.36 34.07 -16.75
CA ARG A 228 -11.39 34.94 -17.39
C ARG A 228 -12.04 36.25 -17.83
N PHE A 229 -11.35 37.35 -17.52
CA PHE A 229 -11.66 38.70 -17.95
C PHE A 229 -10.54 39.18 -18.85
N ASP A 230 -10.86 39.63 -20.05
CA ASP A 230 -9.91 40.21 -21.00
C ASP A 230 -10.34 41.65 -21.31
N PHE A 231 -9.48 42.62 -21.05
CA PHE A 231 -9.75 44.04 -21.25
C PHE A 231 -8.80 44.65 -22.27
N ARG A 232 -9.35 45.15 -23.36
CA ARG A 232 -8.64 45.95 -24.37
C ARG A 232 -8.51 47.39 -23.87
N VAL A 233 -7.33 47.71 -23.34
CA VAL A 233 -6.98 49.04 -22.84
C VAL A 233 -6.97 50.05 -23.98
N ASN A 234 -6.32 49.68 -25.10
CA ASN A 234 -6.29 50.42 -26.36
C ASN A 234 -5.95 49.45 -27.50
N ASP A 235 -5.76 49.94 -28.73
CA ASP A 235 -5.47 49.09 -29.89
C ASP A 235 -4.11 48.37 -29.82
N ARG A 236 -3.25 48.79 -28.90
CA ARG A 236 -1.90 48.25 -28.70
C ARG A 236 -1.81 47.33 -27.49
N MET A 237 -2.72 47.43 -26.51
CA MET A 237 -2.60 46.75 -25.23
C MET A 237 -3.89 46.05 -24.82
N THR A 238 -3.77 44.75 -24.54
CA THR A 238 -4.82 43.94 -23.90
C THR A 238 -4.27 43.33 -22.63
N VAL A 239 -5.03 43.42 -21.54
CA VAL A 239 -4.70 42.79 -20.27
C VAL A 239 -5.77 41.77 -19.92
N TYR A 240 -5.43 40.79 -19.10
CA TYR A 240 -6.39 39.80 -18.62
C TYR A 240 -6.15 39.45 -17.15
N ALA A 241 -7.23 39.02 -16.51
CA ALA A 241 -7.24 38.40 -15.21
C ALA A 241 -7.99 37.07 -15.32
N LYS A 242 -7.43 36.01 -14.73
CA LYS A 242 -7.96 34.66 -14.79
C LYS A 242 -7.94 34.05 -13.39
N PHE A 243 -9.06 33.42 -13.04
CA PHE A 243 -9.21 32.63 -11.82
C PHE A 243 -9.70 31.23 -12.20
N ASN A 244 -9.03 30.20 -11.69
CA ASN A 244 -9.45 28.82 -11.83
C ASN A 244 -9.54 28.18 -10.44
N SER A 245 -10.57 27.36 -10.24
CA SER A 245 -10.71 26.47 -9.10
C SER A 245 -11.03 25.07 -9.60
N SER A 246 -10.37 24.06 -9.05
CA SER A 246 -10.63 22.67 -9.39
C SER A 246 -10.59 21.78 -8.16
N THR A 247 -11.53 20.85 -8.09
CA THR A 247 -11.56 19.79 -7.09
C THR A 247 -11.55 18.44 -7.80
N ARG A 248 -10.75 17.51 -7.29
CA ARG A 248 -10.78 16.10 -7.62
C ARG A 248 -11.02 15.30 -6.34
N ASP A 249 -12.09 14.51 -6.32
CA ASP A 249 -12.47 13.64 -5.22
C ASP A 249 -12.47 12.20 -5.73
N VAL A 250 -11.65 11.35 -5.12
CA VAL A 250 -11.49 9.95 -5.47
C VAL A 250 -11.92 9.12 -4.28
N ASP A 251 -12.93 8.27 -4.50
CA ASP A 251 -13.39 7.27 -3.54
C ASP A 251 -13.00 5.88 -4.04
N ARG A 252 -11.98 5.29 -3.42
CA ARG A 252 -11.46 3.98 -3.81
C ARG A 252 -11.74 2.93 -2.75
N GLN A 253 -12.30 1.80 -3.17
CA GLN A 253 -12.35 0.56 -2.41
C GLN A 253 -11.39 -0.43 -3.08
N TYR A 254 -10.58 -1.12 -2.31
CA TYR A 254 -9.76 -2.21 -2.82
C TYR A 254 -9.78 -3.37 -1.84
N ARG A 255 -9.89 -4.58 -2.37
CA ARG A 255 -9.95 -5.80 -1.57
C ARG A 255 -9.04 -6.85 -2.16
N TRP A 256 -8.54 -7.68 -1.28
CA TRP A 256 -7.80 -8.85 -1.64
C TRP A 256 -8.42 -10.06 -0.95
N ARG A 257 -8.46 -11.18 -1.66
CA ARG A 257 -8.86 -12.47 -1.11
C ARG A 257 -7.78 -13.50 -1.34
N SER A 258 -7.42 -14.21 -0.30
CA SER A 258 -6.64 -15.44 -0.39
C SER A 258 -7.40 -16.56 0.29
N LEU A 259 -7.42 -17.73 -0.33
CA LEU A 259 -8.06 -18.92 0.21
C LEU A 259 -7.06 -19.95 0.72
N GLN A 260 -5.78 -19.74 0.43
CA GLN A 260 -4.70 -20.58 0.90
C GLN A 260 -4.42 -20.38 2.40
N GLY A 261 -5.00 -19.34 3.00
CA GLY A 261 -4.43 -18.71 4.19
C GLY A 261 -3.08 -18.09 3.88
N GLY A 262 -2.48 -17.40 4.86
CA GLY A 262 -1.06 -17.11 4.72
C GLY A 262 -0.34 -18.44 4.54
N GLN A 263 0.47 -18.56 3.49
CA GLN A 263 1.42 -19.66 3.33
C GLN A 263 2.56 -19.54 4.35
N GLU A 264 2.20 -19.18 5.57
CA GLU A 264 2.89 -19.50 6.79
C GLU A 264 2.26 -20.79 7.32
N THR A 265 2.47 -21.88 6.56
CA THR A 265 3.11 -23.07 7.14
C THR A 265 4.05 -22.60 8.26
N PRO A 266 4.22 -23.23 9.44
CA PRO A 266 5.08 -22.71 10.51
C PRO A 266 6.52 -22.36 10.03
N LEU A 267 6.66 -21.16 9.51
CA LEU A 267 7.86 -20.46 9.09
C LEU A 267 8.06 -19.28 10.03
N ASN A 268 7.02 -18.92 10.79
CA ASN A 268 7.08 -17.98 11.90
C ASN A 268 7.21 -18.73 13.24
N PRO A 269 8.37 -18.57 13.92
CA PRO A 269 8.66 -19.23 15.18
C PRO A 269 7.95 -18.74 16.43
N GLY A 270 7.23 -17.63 16.36
CA GLY A 270 6.77 -16.93 17.56
C GLY A 270 5.78 -17.72 18.42
N ALA A 271 5.21 -18.80 17.88
CA ALA A 271 4.33 -19.66 18.65
C ALA A 271 4.95 -21.04 18.79
N VAL A 272 5.34 -21.41 20.01
CA VAL A 272 5.00 -22.76 20.46
C VAL A 272 3.50 -22.62 20.56
N TRP A 273 2.78 -22.93 19.49
CA TRP A 273 1.34 -22.99 19.61
C TRP A 273 1.07 -24.28 20.38
N ASN A 274 1.23 -24.12 21.69
CA ASN A 274 1.10 -25.14 22.71
C ASN A 274 -0.22 -25.85 22.45
N ALA A 275 -0.25 -27.18 22.62
CA ALA A 275 -1.43 -28.00 22.38
C ALA A 275 -2.70 -27.48 23.11
N THR A 276 -2.52 -26.60 24.10
CA THR A 276 -3.58 -25.96 24.88
C THR A 276 -4.18 -24.68 24.28
N SER A 277 -3.57 -24.05 23.29
CA SER A 277 -4.08 -22.81 22.67
C SER A 277 -4.63 -23.00 21.25
N ASN A 278 -4.41 -24.16 20.61
CA ASN A 278 -4.99 -24.44 19.29
C ASN A 278 -6.27 -25.22 19.50
N PRO A 279 -7.43 -24.75 19.00
CA PRO A 279 -8.60 -25.62 18.87
C PRO A 279 -8.29 -26.94 18.14
N ASN A 280 -7.27 -26.94 17.27
CA ASN A 280 -6.85 -28.07 16.44
C ASN A 280 -5.61 -28.86 16.96
N GLY A 281 -5.13 -28.58 18.18
CA GLY A 281 -3.93 -29.25 18.77
C GLY A 281 -2.57 -28.74 18.27
N ALA A 282 -1.46 -29.21 18.86
CA ALA A 282 -0.11 -28.85 18.41
C ALA A 282 0.13 -29.32 16.97
N TRP A 283 0.83 -28.53 16.15
CA TRP A 283 1.14 -28.90 14.76
C TRP A 283 2.28 -29.91 14.68
N TYR A 284 3.31 -29.67 15.51
CA TYR A 284 4.50 -30.50 15.60
C TYR A 284 4.93 -30.66 17.05
N VAL A 285 5.72 -31.70 17.31
CA VAL A 285 6.50 -31.88 18.53
C VAL A 285 7.97 -31.74 18.19
N GLY A 286 8.73 -31.10 19.09
CA GLY A 286 10.16 -30.85 18.90
C GLY A 286 10.97 -31.44 20.03
N SER A 287 12.08 -32.09 19.70
CA SER A 287 13.13 -32.45 20.67
C SER A 287 14.41 -31.68 20.35
N THR A 288 15.05 -31.08 21.35
CA THR A 288 16.32 -30.40 21.15
C THR A 288 17.48 -31.34 21.42
N VAL A 289 18.30 -31.61 20.41
CA VAL A 289 19.54 -32.39 20.52
C VAL A 289 20.71 -31.49 20.17
N ALA A 290 21.65 -31.31 21.10
CA ALA A 290 22.82 -30.44 20.94
C ALA A 290 22.50 -28.99 20.48
N GLY A 291 21.34 -28.47 20.88
CA GLY A 291 20.87 -27.12 20.51
C GLY A 291 20.25 -27.02 19.12
N ILE A 292 19.98 -28.14 18.45
CA ILE A 292 19.23 -28.22 17.19
C ILE A 292 17.86 -28.85 17.50
N GLN A 293 16.79 -28.23 17.01
CA GLN A 293 15.44 -28.75 17.15
C GLN A 293 15.12 -29.75 16.04
N ASN A 294 14.83 -31.00 16.42
CA ASN A 294 14.29 -31.99 15.50
C ASN A 294 12.77 -31.96 15.60
N ARG A 295 12.10 -31.64 14.49
CA ARG A 295 10.64 -31.58 14.43
C ARG A 295 10.05 -32.90 13.93
N ALA A 296 8.91 -33.27 14.49
CA ALA A 296 8.06 -34.34 14.00
C ALA A 296 6.60 -33.87 14.06
N VAL A 297 5.73 -34.43 13.22
CA VAL A 297 4.28 -34.15 13.30
C VAL A 297 3.77 -34.53 14.68
N ALA A 298 2.91 -33.69 15.26
CA ALA A 298 2.38 -33.95 16.59
C ALA A 298 1.59 -35.28 16.60
N PRO A 299 1.73 -36.12 17.64
CA PRO A 299 0.99 -37.38 17.72
C PRO A 299 -0.53 -37.18 17.56
N GLY A 300 -1.15 -37.95 16.68
CA GLY A 300 -2.59 -37.86 16.39
C GLY A 300 -2.99 -36.73 15.44
N ASN A 301 -2.05 -35.94 14.93
CA ASN A 301 -2.33 -34.89 13.96
C ASN A 301 -2.25 -35.44 12.52
N SER A 302 -3.39 -35.51 11.84
CA SER A 302 -3.52 -35.96 10.44
C SER A 302 -3.54 -34.82 9.42
N ARG A 303 -3.44 -33.56 9.87
CA ARG A 303 -3.53 -32.38 8.99
C ARG A 303 -2.17 -31.89 8.52
N TYR A 304 -1.09 -32.19 9.25
CA TYR A 304 0.23 -31.69 8.91
C TYR A 304 1.17 -32.84 8.54
N PHE A 305 2.13 -32.55 7.67
CA PHE A 305 3.08 -33.51 7.12
C PHE A 305 4.51 -33.04 7.38
N LEU A 306 5.43 -33.98 7.55
CA LEU A 306 6.85 -33.72 7.70
C LEU A 306 7.52 -33.78 6.33
N TYR A 307 8.26 -32.73 6.01
CA TYR A 307 9.12 -32.60 4.84
C TYR A 307 10.58 -32.55 5.28
N ASP A 308 11.44 -33.13 4.44
CA ASP A 308 12.88 -33.07 4.63
C ASP A 308 13.40 -31.65 4.38
N GLY A 309 14.38 -31.22 5.18
CA GLY A 309 14.97 -29.89 5.05
C GLY A 309 15.41 -29.29 6.38
N VAL A 310 16.01 -28.12 6.28
CA VAL A 310 16.41 -27.31 7.44
C VAL A 310 15.70 -25.97 7.39
N TRP A 311 15.42 -25.41 8.57
CA TRP A 311 14.74 -24.13 8.71
C TRP A 311 15.51 -23.22 9.68
N GLY A 312 15.67 -21.95 9.29
CA GLY A 312 16.28 -20.89 10.10
C GLY A 312 15.62 -20.73 11.49
N PRO A 313 16.28 -20.02 12.43
CA PRO A 313 15.99 -20.07 13.86
C PRO A 313 14.52 -20.02 14.25
N TYR A 314 14.15 -20.95 15.13
CA TYR A 314 12.96 -20.92 15.95
C TYR A 314 13.31 -20.68 17.42
N ASN A 315 12.78 -19.64 18.07
CA ASN A 315 13.16 -19.26 19.44
C ASN A 315 14.69 -19.24 19.66
N ASN A 316 15.42 -18.69 18.68
CA ASN A 316 16.88 -18.66 18.59
C ASN A 316 17.59 -20.00 18.34
N ASN A 317 16.90 -21.11 18.06
CA ASN A 317 17.53 -22.41 17.77
C ASN A 317 17.26 -22.87 16.33
N PRO A 318 18.24 -23.42 15.62
CA PRO A 318 18.03 -24.03 14.31
C PRO A 318 17.09 -25.24 14.37
N ALA A 319 16.35 -25.50 13.29
CA ALA A 319 15.45 -26.65 13.20
C ALA A 319 15.70 -27.53 11.96
N VAL A 320 15.52 -28.84 12.15
CA VAL A 320 15.50 -29.86 11.09
C VAL A 320 14.09 -30.43 11.00
N GLY A 321 13.63 -30.65 9.78
CA GLY A 321 12.26 -31.06 9.47
C GLY A 321 11.33 -29.86 9.33
N ILE A 322 10.66 -29.76 8.18
CA ILE A 322 9.68 -28.72 7.89
C ILE A 322 8.30 -29.36 8.04
N VAL A 323 7.46 -28.83 8.94
CA VAL A 323 6.10 -29.34 9.13
C VAL A 323 5.12 -28.40 8.43
N ALA A 324 4.37 -28.90 7.45
CA ALA A 324 3.48 -28.09 6.63
C ALA A 324 2.12 -28.75 6.43
N GLY A 325 1.06 -27.95 6.28
CA GLY A 325 -0.31 -28.40 6.01
C GLY A 325 -0.59 -28.64 4.52
N ILE A 326 0.43 -29.06 3.76
CA ILE A 326 0.33 -29.41 2.34
C ILE A 326 0.41 -30.93 2.27
N ASP A 327 -0.57 -31.58 1.64
CA ASP A 327 -0.57 -33.03 1.46
C ASP A 327 0.43 -33.44 0.37
N PRO A 328 1.53 -34.13 0.72
CA PRO A 328 2.59 -34.49 -0.22
C PRO A 328 2.10 -35.40 -1.34
N SER A 329 1.04 -36.19 -1.11
CA SER A 329 0.50 -37.10 -2.13
C SER A 329 -0.25 -36.37 -3.27
N THR A 330 -0.53 -35.08 -3.09
CA THR A 330 -1.32 -34.28 -4.02
C THR A 330 -0.50 -33.25 -4.80
N VAL A 331 0.77 -33.07 -4.45
CA VAL A 331 1.62 -32.06 -5.07
C VAL A 331 2.00 -32.51 -6.48
N LYS A 332 1.83 -31.62 -7.46
CA LYS A 332 2.33 -31.80 -8.81
C LYS A 332 3.35 -30.73 -9.13
N VAL A 333 4.49 -31.17 -9.65
CA VAL A 333 5.61 -30.32 -10.05
C VAL A 333 5.82 -30.50 -11.55
N ASP A 334 6.06 -29.42 -12.28
CA ASP A 334 6.38 -29.47 -13.71
C ASP A 334 7.88 -29.74 -13.96
N ALA A 335 8.26 -29.91 -15.23
CA ALA A 335 9.65 -30.19 -15.60
C ALA A 335 10.65 -29.06 -15.31
N ASN A 336 10.17 -27.86 -14.94
CA ASN A 336 10.98 -26.71 -14.55
C ASN A 336 10.93 -26.48 -13.03
N HIS A 337 10.51 -27.48 -12.26
CA HIS A 337 10.37 -27.43 -10.81
C HIS A 337 9.34 -26.42 -10.31
N TYR A 338 8.31 -26.06 -11.09
CA TYR A 338 7.20 -25.26 -10.59
C TYR A 338 6.09 -26.14 -10.04
N VAL A 339 5.65 -25.85 -8.82
CA VAL A 339 4.44 -26.47 -8.27
C VAL A 339 3.23 -25.94 -9.02
N THR A 340 2.48 -26.86 -9.64
CA THR A 340 1.30 -26.56 -10.46
C THR A 340 -0.01 -26.99 -9.80
N GLU A 341 0.06 -27.85 -8.79
CA GLU A 341 -1.10 -28.31 -8.01
C GLU A 341 -0.67 -28.75 -6.61
N TYR A 342 -1.50 -28.49 -5.60
CA TYR A 342 -1.33 -29.02 -4.24
C TYR A 342 -2.64 -28.93 -3.44
N THR A 343 -2.78 -29.75 -2.41
CA THR A 343 -3.91 -29.68 -1.47
C THR A 343 -3.46 -29.19 -0.10
N LEU A 344 -4.13 -28.16 0.39
CA LEU A 344 -4.04 -27.72 1.78
C LEU A 344 -5.05 -28.48 2.62
N THR A 345 -4.66 -28.85 3.82
CA THR A 345 -5.52 -29.58 4.76
C THR A 345 -6.31 -28.68 5.72
N ASP A 346 -5.82 -27.47 5.97
CA ASP A 346 -6.43 -26.49 6.87
C ASP A 346 -6.24 -25.07 6.29
N ALA A 347 -7.02 -24.78 5.25
CA ALA A 347 -6.97 -23.55 4.49
C ALA A 347 -7.80 -22.44 5.17
N VAL A 348 -7.40 -21.20 4.92
CA VAL A 348 -7.97 -20.01 5.56
C VAL A 348 -8.46 -19.04 4.50
N SER A 349 -9.71 -18.60 4.63
CA SER A 349 -10.19 -17.46 3.89
C SER A 349 -9.68 -16.21 4.57
N ASN A 350 -8.96 -15.35 3.85
CA ASN A 350 -8.54 -14.05 4.32
C ASN A 350 -8.96 -12.98 3.31
N ILE A 351 -9.76 -12.03 3.79
CA ILE A 351 -10.23 -10.89 3.03
C ILE A 351 -9.62 -9.65 3.66
N ASN A 352 -8.69 -9.01 2.96
CA ASN A 352 -8.17 -7.70 3.37
C ASN A 352 -8.85 -6.64 2.53
N GLN A 353 -9.43 -5.63 3.16
CA GLN A 353 -10.07 -4.54 2.43
C GLN A 353 -9.62 -3.19 2.95
N GLY A 354 -9.42 -2.27 2.02
CA GLY A 354 -9.16 -0.89 2.30
C GLY A 354 -10.12 0.05 1.58
N TRP A 355 -10.39 1.17 2.24
CA TRP A 355 -11.10 2.32 1.74
C TRP A 355 -10.17 3.52 1.75
N GLU A 356 -10.01 4.16 0.61
CA GLU A 356 -9.09 5.25 0.38
C GLU A 356 -9.83 6.44 -0.25
N PRO A 357 -10.31 7.39 0.57
CA PRO A 357 -10.71 8.70 0.08
C PRO A 357 -9.46 9.56 -0.17
N PHE A 358 -9.43 10.19 -1.34
CA PHE A 358 -8.36 11.07 -1.78
C PHE A 358 -8.96 12.33 -2.39
N LYS A 359 -8.49 13.50 -1.97
CA LYS A 359 -8.99 14.79 -2.45
C LYS A 359 -7.85 15.71 -2.85
N VAL A 360 -8.00 16.37 -3.98
CA VAL A 360 -7.14 17.47 -4.42
C VAL A 360 -8.00 18.68 -4.64
N ASP A 361 -7.72 19.75 -3.90
CA ASP A 361 -8.27 21.07 -4.15
C ASP A 361 -7.15 21.95 -4.70
N SER A 362 -7.38 22.59 -5.84
CA SER A 362 -6.40 23.47 -6.48
C SER A 362 -7.07 24.77 -6.90
N SER A 363 -6.32 25.86 -6.78
CA SER A 363 -6.72 27.15 -7.31
C SER A 363 -5.55 27.83 -8.02
N TYR A 364 -5.88 28.64 -9.02
CA TYR A 364 -4.89 29.40 -9.77
C TYR A 364 -5.42 30.79 -10.11
N MET A 365 -4.62 31.79 -9.81
CA MET A 365 -4.84 33.18 -10.20
C MET A 365 -3.74 33.62 -11.15
N GLN A 366 -4.12 34.27 -12.24
CA GLN A 366 -3.20 34.76 -13.25
C GLN A 366 -3.61 36.13 -13.74
N PHE A 367 -2.63 37.00 -13.88
CA PHE A 367 -2.75 38.30 -14.50
C PHE A 367 -1.74 38.38 -15.61
N GLY A 368 -2.11 38.97 -16.73
CA GLY A 368 -1.16 39.13 -17.81
C GLY A 368 -1.66 40.08 -18.87
N GLY A 369 -0.92 40.14 -19.96
CA GLY A 369 -1.30 40.97 -21.07
C GLY A 369 -0.37 40.84 -22.25
N THR A 370 -0.80 41.45 -23.33
CA THR A 370 -0.02 41.57 -24.55
C THR A 370 -0.02 43.03 -24.99
N TYR A 371 1.16 43.54 -25.27
CA TYR A 371 1.38 44.82 -25.93
C TYR A 371 1.93 44.55 -27.33
N ASN A 372 1.30 45.13 -28.34
CA ASN A 372 1.71 45.06 -29.74
C ASN A 372 1.87 46.47 -30.30
N HIS A 373 3.03 46.76 -30.88
CA HIS A 373 3.30 48.01 -31.57
C HIS A 373 4.28 47.77 -32.73
N GLU A 374 3.78 47.90 -33.97
CA GLU A 374 4.56 47.65 -35.18
C GLU A 374 5.25 46.28 -35.14
N ASP A 375 6.58 46.27 -34.99
CA ASP A 375 7.40 45.07 -34.97
C ASP A 375 7.67 44.51 -33.56
N LEU A 376 7.20 45.20 -32.52
CA LEU A 376 7.41 44.82 -31.13
C LEU A 376 6.15 44.16 -30.54
N LYS A 377 6.35 42.97 -29.97
CA LYS A 377 5.38 42.26 -29.14
C LYS A 377 5.97 42.01 -27.75
N ILE A 378 5.25 42.40 -26.71
CA ILE A 378 5.57 42.09 -25.32
C ILE A 378 4.43 41.28 -24.73
N GLU A 379 4.73 40.12 -24.16
CA GLU A 379 3.80 39.30 -23.39
C GLU A 379 4.28 39.27 -21.94
N PHE A 380 3.38 39.53 -21.00
CA PHE A 380 3.72 39.42 -19.58
C PHE A 380 2.65 38.66 -18.83
N LEU A 381 3.07 38.00 -17.76
CA LEU A 381 2.25 37.13 -16.95
C LEU A 381 2.79 37.14 -15.52
N ALA A 382 1.89 37.18 -14.55
CA ALA A 382 2.17 36.93 -13.15
C ALA A 382 1.04 36.04 -12.62
N GLY A 383 1.36 35.04 -11.80
CA GLY A 383 0.34 34.15 -11.28
C GLY A 383 0.77 33.46 -10.00
N LYS A 384 -0.24 33.05 -9.24
CA LYS A 384 -0.08 32.25 -8.03
C LYS A 384 -1.02 31.05 -8.10
N SER A 385 -0.47 29.86 -7.92
CA SER A 385 -1.23 28.62 -7.80
C SER A 385 -1.04 28.02 -6.42
N GLU A 386 -2.09 27.45 -5.88
CA GLU A 386 -2.09 26.73 -4.61
C GLU A 386 -2.83 25.41 -4.81
N SER A 387 -2.35 24.34 -4.17
CA SER A 387 -3.03 23.06 -4.16
C SER A 387 -2.85 22.38 -2.82
N GLU A 388 -3.92 21.80 -2.31
CA GLU A 388 -3.89 20.89 -1.16
C GLU A 388 -4.29 19.49 -1.65
N THR A 389 -3.52 18.48 -1.25
CA THR A 389 -3.82 17.07 -1.49
C THR A 389 -3.96 16.38 -0.14
N SER A 390 -5.12 15.81 0.12
CA SER A 390 -5.37 14.97 1.29
C SER A 390 -5.68 13.54 0.87
N ARG A 391 -5.15 12.58 1.62
CA ARG A 391 -5.40 11.15 1.42
C ARG A 391 -5.56 10.50 2.77
N MET A 392 -6.58 9.68 2.91
CA MET A 392 -6.72 8.77 4.04
C MET A 392 -6.80 7.35 3.50
N ASN A 393 -6.31 6.38 4.26
CA ASN A 393 -6.48 4.96 3.97
C ASN A 393 -6.91 4.25 5.23
N PHE A 394 -8.11 3.69 5.20
CA PHE A 394 -8.68 2.86 6.25
C PHE A 394 -8.58 1.43 5.78
N SER A 395 -8.07 0.51 6.60
CA SER A 395 -8.04 -0.90 6.21
C SER A 395 -8.33 -1.84 7.37
N THR A 396 -8.92 -2.97 7.02
CA THR A 396 -9.24 -4.04 7.94
C THR A 396 -9.10 -5.38 7.25
N ASN A 397 -9.27 -6.45 8.00
CA ASN A 397 -9.29 -7.80 7.48
C ASN A 397 -10.37 -8.64 8.18
N ARG A 398 -10.81 -9.69 7.49
CA ARG A 398 -11.61 -10.77 8.06
C ARG A 398 -11.01 -12.09 7.64
N SER A 399 -10.98 -13.04 8.55
CA SER A 399 -10.47 -14.37 8.24
C SER A 399 -11.10 -15.46 9.08
N PHE A 400 -11.25 -16.63 8.48
CA PHE A 400 -11.68 -17.86 9.16
C PHE A 400 -11.07 -19.10 8.48
N ASN A 401 -10.85 -20.16 9.25
CA ASN A 401 -10.42 -21.46 8.73
C ASN A 401 -11.63 -22.21 8.17
N TYR A 402 -11.49 -22.85 7.01
CA TYR A 402 -12.59 -23.57 6.36
C TYR A 402 -12.26 -25.01 5.98
N GLY A 403 -11.08 -25.52 6.35
CA GLY A 403 -10.67 -26.90 6.11
C GLY A 403 -9.93 -27.08 4.78
N ALA A 404 -10.05 -28.24 4.15
CA ALA A 404 -9.18 -28.58 3.03
C ALA A 404 -9.57 -27.89 1.70
N ALA A 405 -8.57 -27.53 0.91
CA ALA A 405 -8.75 -26.97 -0.43
C ALA A 405 -7.60 -27.39 -1.35
N ARG A 406 -7.96 -27.80 -2.56
CA ARG A 406 -7.01 -28.09 -3.64
C ARG A 406 -6.80 -26.84 -4.48
N PHE A 407 -5.55 -26.50 -4.77
CA PHE A 407 -5.16 -25.38 -5.61
C PHE A 407 -4.48 -25.91 -6.86
N PHE A 408 -4.76 -25.32 -8.02
CA PHE A 408 -4.17 -25.75 -9.29
C PHE A 408 -4.06 -24.61 -10.30
N VAL A 409 -3.08 -24.67 -11.19
CA VAL A 409 -2.91 -23.72 -12.31
C VAL A 409 -3.81 -24.14 -13.48
N GLN A 410 -4.61 -23.19 -13.98
CA GLN A 410 -5.42 -23.34 -15.19
C GLN A 410 -4.57 -23.17 -16.46
N PRO A 411 -5.05 -23.62 -17.64
CA PRO A 411 -4.36 -23.37 -18.91
C PRO A 411 -4.11 -21.88 -19.23
N THR A 412 -4.93 -20.98 -18.66
CA THR A 412 -4.76 -19.53 -18.76
C THR A 412 -3.59 -18.98 -17.95
N GLY A 413 -2.97 -19.80 -17.09
CA GLY A 413 -1.93 -19.40 -16.14
C GLY A 413 -2.47 -18.82 -14.83
N LEU A 414 -3.80 -18.70 -14.68
CA LEU A 414 -4.45 -18.33 -13.43
C LEU A 414 -4.49 -19.51 -12.47
N TRP A 415 -4.40 -19.24 -11.18
CA TRP A 415 -4.64 -20.24 -10.14
C TRP A 415 -6.14 -20.35 -9.85
N SER A 416 -6.65 -21.57 -9.84
CA SER A 416 -7.98 -21.91 -9.34
C SER A 416 -7.89 -22.73 -8.07
N HIS A 417 -9.06 -23.01 -7.49
CA HIS A 417 -9.18 -23.80 -6.28
C HIS A 417 -10.47 -24.63 -6.28
N GLU A 418 -10.42 -25.76 -5.59
CA GLU A 418 -11.55 -26.63 -5.31
C GLU A 418 -11.63 -26.81 -3.79
N ILE A 419 -12.76 -26.40 -3.20
CA ILE A 419 -12.97 -26.49 -1.76
C ILE A 419 -13.49 -27.89 -1.44
N LEU A 420 -12.74 -28.64 -0.60
CA LEU A 420 -12.98 -30.05 -0.31
C LEU A 420 -13.85 -30.24 0.95
N GLY A 421 -14.64 -29.23 1.31
CA GLY A 421 -15.45 -29.20 2.53
C GLY A 421 -16.54 -28.13 2.48
N THR A 422 -17.10 -27.79 3.64
CA THR A 422 -18.11 -26.73 3.76
C THR A 422 -17.46 -25.35 3.76
N TYR A 423 -17.89 -24.48 2.87
CA TYR A 423 -17.40 -23.11 2.77
C TYR A 423 -18.53 -22.12 2.57
N ASP A 424 -18.58 -21.10 3.41
CA ASP A 424 -19.49 -19.98 3.28
C ASP A 424 -18.85 -18.73 3.87
N GLU A 425 -18.18 -17.92 3.05
CA GLU A 425 -17.58 -16.66 3.49
C GLU A 425 -18.62 -15.56 3.78
N THR A 426 -19.90 -15.79 3.45
CA THR A 426 -20.97 -14.83 3.72
C THR A 426 -21.58 -14.98 5.10
N ASN A 427 -21.33 -16.10 5.79
CA ASN A 427 -21.83 -16.36 7.13
C ASN A 427 -21.00 -15.63 8.21
N PRO A 428 -21.57 -14.63 8.92
CA PRO A 428 -20.84 -13.88 9.95
C PRO A 428 -20.33 -14.75 11.11
N ALA A 429 -20.99 -15.88 11.40
CA ALA A 429 -20.64 -16.76 12.52
C ALA A 429 -19.24 -17.38 12.36
N ASN A 430 -18.78 -17.56 11.12
CA ASN A 430 -17.45 -18.10 10.82
C ASN A 430 -16.31 -17.21 11.36
N TYR A 431 -16.56 -15.92 11.52
CA TYR A 431 -15.57 -14.94 11.97
C TYR A 431 -15.60 -14.67 13.48
N VAL A 432 -16.53 -15.28 14.22
CA VAL A 432 -16.74 -15.07 15.67
C VAL A 432 -16.48 -16.35 16.46
N ALA A 433 -15.78 -17.32 15.87
CA ALA A 433 -15.39 -18.54 16.57
C ALA A 433 -14.52 -18.21 17.79
N MET A 434 -14.93 -18.67 18.96
CA MET A 434 -14.27 -18.39 20.25
C MET A 434 -13.21 -19.45 20.54
N ASN A 435 -11.99 -19.00 20.84
CA ASN A 435 -10.81 -19.86 21.02
C ASN A 435 -10.15 -19.64 22.38
N PRO A 436 -9.56 -20.69 22.99
CA PRO A 436 -8.80 -20.54 24.22
C PRO A 436 -7.52 -19.74 23.98
N GLN A 437 -7.13 -18.95 24.98
CA GLN A 437 -5.89 -18.19 24.96
C GLN A 437 -4.73 -19.00 25.57
N ALA A 438 -3.52 -18.81 25.05
CA ALA A 438 -2.32 -19.36 25.68
C ALA A 438 -2.13 -18.80 27.11
N ALA A 439 -1.45 -19.55 27.99
CA ALA A 439 -1.09 -19.05 29.31
C ALA A 439 -0.25 -17.76 29.18
N ALA A 440 -0.46 -16.82 30.09
CA ALA A 440 0.29 -15.56 30.15
C ALA A 440 1.24 -15.58 31.35
N ALA A 441 2.50 -15.21 31.13
CA ALA A 441 3.45 -14.99 32.22
C ALA A 441 3.15 -13.65 32.92
N ALA A 442 3.61 -13.49 34.17
CA ALA A 442 3.53 -12.21 34.86
C ALA A 442 4.41 -11.18 34.15
N ILE A 443 3.87 -9.97 33.95
CA ILE A 443 4.56 -8.86 33.30
C ILE A 443 4.73 -7.75 34.33
N ALA A 444 5.98 -7.32 34.55
CA ALA A 444 6.27 -6.15 35.37
C ALA A 444 5.79 -4.87 34.66
N ALA A 445 5.35 -3.89 35.43
CA ALA A 445 4.98 -2.59 34.87
C ALA A 445 6.19 -1.96 34.16
N THR A 446 5.92 -1.32 33.03
CA THR A 446 6.87 -0.49 32.30
C THR A 446 6.20 0.85 32.00
N ILE A 447 6.97 1.81 31.53
CA ILE A 447 6.43 3.08 31.01
C ILE A 447 5.31 2.88 29.98
N ASN A 448 5.39 1.83 29.16
CA ASN A 448 4.46 1.60 28.05
C ASN A 448 3.39 0.55 28.36
N ASN A 449 3.44 -0.14 29.51
CA ASN A 449 2.53 -1.24 29.83
C ASN A 449 2.30 -1.34 31.34
N PRO A 450 1.06 -1.47 31.80
CA PRO A 450 0.78 -1.76 33.21
C PRO A 450 1.27 -3.16 33.60
N ALA A 451 1.47 -3.39 34.89
CA ALA A 451 1.76 -4.72 35.40
C ALA A 451 0.56 -5.65 35.18
N SER A 452 0.83 -6.91 34.85
CA SER A 452 -0.18 -7.98 34.73
C SER A 452 0.28 -9.22 35.49
N PRO A 453 -0.61 -9.92 36.23
CA PRO A 453 -0.27 -11.19 36.84
C PRO A 453 -0.14 -12.29 35.77
N ALA A 454 0.39 -13.44 36.19
CA ALA A 454 0.38 -14.65 35.36
C ALA A 454 -1.02 -15.27 35.33
N TYR A 455 -1.42 -15.79 34.18
CA TYR A 455 -2.69 -16.51 34.01
C TYR A 455 -2.43 -17.87 33.36
N THR A 456 -3.00 -18.93 33.93
CA THR A 456 -3.11 -20.23 33.27
C THR A 456 -4.14 -20.17 32.14
N VAL A 457 -4.12 -21.11 31.19
CA VAL A 457 -5.10 -21.18 30.09
C VAL A 457 -6.55 -21.14 30.59
N ALA A 458 -6.86 -21.87 31.67
CA ALA A 458 -8.21 -21.93 32.24
C ALA A 458 -8.67 -20.63 32.92
N GLN A 459 -7.71 -19.78 33.34
CA GLN A 459 -7.98 -18.51 34.02
C GLN A 459 -8.26 -17.36 33.05
N ARG A 460 -8.07 -17.59 31.74
CA ARG A 460 -8.27 -16.59 30.69
C ARG A 460 -9.59 -16.79 29.97
N PRO A 461 -10.27 -15.70 29.54
CA PRO A 461 -11.47 -15.80 28.73
C PRO A 461 -11.16 -16.36 27.34
N LEU A 462 -12.19 -16.86 26.66
CA LEU A 462 -12.10 -17.18 25.24
C LEU A 462 -12.09 -15.88 24.43
N VAL A 463 -11.39 -15.87 23.28
CA VAL A 463 -11.44 -14.76 22.32
C VAL A 463 -11.62 -15.24 20.90
N SER A 464 -12.25 -14.40 20.07
CA SER A 464 -12.20 -14.59 18.63
C SER A 464 -10.82 -14.25 18.07
N THR A 465 -10.63 -14.52 16.78
CA THR A 465 -9.58 -13.86 16.00
C THR A 465 -9.71 -12.33 16.15
N SER A 466 -8.58 -11.65 16.28
CA SER A 466 -8.52 -10.19 16.24
C SER A 466 -8.38 -9.71 14.81
N PHE A 467 -9.21 -8.74 14.43
CA PHE A 467 -9.19 -8.10 13.12
C PHE A 467 -8.51 -6.76 13.24
N ALA A 468 -7.62 -6.44 12.29
CA ALA A 468 -6.93 -5.18 12.25
C ALA A 468 -7.91 -4.04 11.91
N LEU A 469 -7.65 -2.86 12.46
CA LEU A 469 -8.28 -1.63 12.05
C LEU A 469 -7.21 -0.55 11.95
N ASN A 470 -6.76 -0.30 10.73
CA ASN A 470 -5.65 0.57 10.44
C ASN A 470 -6.15 1.86 9.79
N TYR A 471 -5.48 2.96 10.13
CA TYR A 471 -5.68 4.25 9.50
C TYR A 471 -4.31 4.86 9.18
N ASP A 472 -4.17 5.29 7.92
CA ASP A 472 -3.02 6.05 7.42
C ASP A 472 -3.51 7.35 6.82
N ASN A 473 -2.70 8.40 6.91
CA ASN A 473 -3.05 9.72 6.42
C ASN A 473 -1.86 10.41 5.77
N TRP A 474 -2.15 11.23 4.76
CA TRP A 474 -1.19 12.07 4.05
C TRP A 474 -1.81 13.41 3.74
N LEU A 475 -1.04 14.48 3.96
CA LEU A 475 -1.38 15.82 3.53
C LEU A 475 -0.18 16.44 2.82
N SER A 476 -0.44 17.07 1.69
CA SER A 476 0.56 17.81 0.94
C SER A 476 -0.04 19.14 0.52
N GLU A 477 0.69 20.21 0.77
CA GLU A 477 0.38 21.55 0.30
C GLU A 477 1.45 21.97 -0.68
N TRP A 478 1.00 22.55 -1.79
CA TRP A 478 1.86 23.08 -2.82
C TRP A 478 1.45 24.50 -3.15
N SER A 479 2.44 25.36 -3.36
CA SER A 479 2.24 26.72 -3.83
C SER A 479 3.29 27.05 -4.88
N GLU A 480 2.93 27.85 -5.86
CA GLU A 480 3.90 28.37 -6.81
C GLU A 480 3.54 29.79 -7.22
N THR A 481 4.53 30.67 -7.10
CA THR A 481 4.47 32.02 -7.66
C THR A 481 5.26 32.05 -8.95
N THR A 482 4.66 32.59 -10.01
CA THR A 482 5.24 32.70 -11.34
C THR A 482 5.18 34.15 -11.82
N ALA A 483 6.23 34.60 -12.50
CA ALA A 483 6.22 35.84 -13.25
C ALA A 483 7.05 35.67 -14.52
N LYS A 484 6.55 36.15 -15.65
CA LYS A 484 7.21 36.00 -16.95
C LYS A 484 7.00 37.26 -17.78
N VAL A 485 8.04 37.66 -18.51
CA VAL A 485 7.97 38.69 -19.54
C VAL A 485 8.75 38.19 -20.76
N ASP A 486 8.06 38.12 -21.89
CA ASP A 486 8.63 37.75 -23.18
C ASP A 486 8.57 38.95 -24.12
N LEU A 487 9.66 39.21 -24.82
CA LEU A 487 9.79 40.21 -25.86
C LEU A 487 10.08 39.51 -27.18
N THR A 488 9.30 39.85 -28.20
CA THR A 488 9.54 39.44 -29.58
C THR A 488 9.63 40.68 -30.46
N TYR A 489 10.69 40.78 -31.25
CA TYR A 489 10.91 41.87 -32.20
C TYR A 489 11.10 41.31 -33.61
N ASN A 490 10.28 41.77 -34.56
CA ASN A 490 10.38 41.38 -35.96
C ASN A 490 11.49 42.18 -36.67
N LEU A 491 12.49 41.47 -37.18
CA LEU A 491 13.63 42.05 -37.91
C LEU A 491 13.48 41.91 -39.44
N GLY A 492 12.39 41.28 -39.90
CA GLY A 492 12.13 41.03 -41.31
C GLY A 492 12.23 42.30 -42.15
N GLY A 493 13.18 42.30 -43.10
CA GLY A 493 13.43 43.44 -43.99
C GLY A 493 14.26 44.58 -43.40
N LYS A 494 14.64 44.51 -42.11
CA LYS A 494 15.45 45.53 -41.42
C LYS A 494 16.93 45.14 -41.27
N VAL A 495 17.20 43.84 -41.11
CA VAL A 495 18.56 43.30 -40.98
C VAL A 495 18.69 42.11 -41.95
N PRO A 496 19.78 42.01 -42.73
CA PRO A 496 20.03 40.84 -43.57
C PRO A 496 20.13 39.56 -42.72
N PHE A 497 19.56 38.46 -43.19
CA PHE A 497 19.62 37.11 -42.61
C PHE A 497 18.88 36.87 -41.27
N PHE A 498 18.58 37.89 -40.48
CA PHE A 498 17.81 37.74 -39.23
C PHE A 498 16.34 38.18 -39.40
N THR A 499 15.41 37.29 -39.10
CA THR A 499 13.97 37.56 -39.22
C THR A 499 13.31 37.88 -37.89
N LEU A 500 13.87 37.41 -36.76
CA LEU A 500 13.22 37.49 -35.47
C LEU A 500 14.24 37.58 -34.33
N PHE A 501 13.99 38.48 -33.38
CA PHE A 501 14.67 38.53 -32.10
C PHE A 501 13.69 38.18 -30.98
N LYS A 502 14.09 37.30 -30.06
CA LYS A 502 13.30 36.88 -28.90
C LYS A 502 14.14 36.93 -27.64
N ALA A 503 13.58 37.49 -26.59
CA ALA A 503 14.17 37.50 -25.25
C ALA A 503 13.08 37.23 -24.22
N GLY A 504 13.39 36.53 -23.13
CA GLY A 504 12.45 36.20 -22.07
C GLY A 504 13.09 36.26 -20.69
N LEU A 505 12.33 36.73 -19.71
CA LEU A 505 12.65 36.66 -18.28
C LEU A 505 11.57 35.85 -17.58
N ASN A 506 11.96 34.90 -16.75
CA ASN A 506 11.06 34.03 -16.00
C ASN A 506 11.51 33.93 -14.55
N TYR A 507 10.57 34.08 -13.63
CA TYR A 507 10.72 33.87 -12.20
C TYR A 507 9.70 32.82 -11.76
N ARG A 508 10.18 31.81 -11.04
CA ARG A 508 9.37 30.73 -10.48
C ARG A 508 9.84 30.45 -9.07
N ASN A 509 8.92 30.46 -8.12
CA ASN A 509 9.18 30.08 -6.74
C ASN A 509 8.16 29.01 -6.31
N PRO A 510 8.47 27.72 -6.54
CA PRO A 510 7.66 26.64 -6.05
C PRO A 510 7.99 26.37 -4.57
N GLY A 511 6.99 26.06 -3.77
CA GLY A 511 7.15 25.58 -2.41
C GLY A 511 6.18 24.43 -2.15
N SER A 512 6.64 23.42 -1.44
CA SER A 512 5.76 22.33 -0.99
C SER A 512 6.02 21.97 0.47
N THR A 513 4.96 21.65 1.19
CA THR A 513 5.03 21.13 2.55
C THR A 513 4.28 19.81 2.59
N ASN A 514 4.94 18.77 3.08
CA ASN A 514 4.38 17.43 3.11
C ASN A 514 4.36 16.88 4.54
N TRP A 515 3.19 16.44 4.98
CA TRP A 515 2.97 15.67 6.19
C TRP A 515 2.65 14.23 5.78
N HIS A 516 3.70 13.43 5.64
CA HIS A 516 3.59 11.99 5.32
C HIS A 516 4.49 11.11 6.20
N THR A 517 5.27 11.71 7.10
CA THR A 517 6.25 10.95 7.88
C THR A 517 5.52 10.25 9.03
N PRO A 518 5.49 8.91 9.05
CA PRO A 518 4.87 8.20 10.15
C PRO A 518 5.74 8.40 11.39
N GLY A 519 5.11 8.57 12.55
CA GLY A 519 5.74 8.01 13.76
C GLY A 519 5.89 8.91 14.97
N GLY A 520 5.19 10.04 15.06
CA GLY A 520 5.26 10.84 16.28
C GLY A 520 6.70 11.26 16.59
N ARG A 521 6.94 11.77 17.80
CA ARG A 521 8.29 12.19 18.18
C ARG A 521 8.46 12.19 19.69
N THR A 522 9.61 11.76 20.17
CA THR A 522 10.06 12.09 21.53
C THR A 522 10.45 13.56 21.59
N ILE A 523 9.59 14.39 22.20
CA ILE A 523 9.85 15.80 22.44
C ILE A 523 10.89 15.96 23.55
N SER A 524 10.76 15.14 24.61
CA SER A 524 11.71 15.07 25.71
C SER A 524 11.87 13.62 26.16
N SER A 525 13.12 13.19 26.35
CA SER A 525 13.44 11.84 26.83
C SER A 525 13.08 11.67 28.31
N ALA A 526 12.86 10.43 28.73
CA ALA A 526 12.62 10.11 30.12
C ALA A 526 13.86 10.45 30.97
N VAL A 527 13.64 10.91 32.22
CA VAL A 527 14.72 11.14 33.19
C VAL A 527 14.60 10.12 34.31
N GLY A 528 15.72 9.46 34.62
CA GLY A 528 15.76 8.40 35.63
C GLY A 528 15.20 7.05 35.15
N THR A 529 15.02 6.12 36.08
CA THR A 529 14.55 4.76 35.81
C THR A 529 13.09 4.62 36.21
N PHE A 530 12.25 4.07 35.31
CA PHE A 530 10.82 3.85 35.58
C PHE A 530 10.61 3.07 36.89
N GLY A 531 9.70 3.53 37.73
CA GLY A 531 9.39 2.93 39.03
C GLY A 531 10.31 3.34 40.18
N GLN A 532 11.29 4.22 39.97
CA GLN A 532 12.19 4.75 41.01
C GLN A 532 11.86 6.21 41.38
N PRO A 533 12.17 6.66 42.62
CA PRO A 533 12.03 8.07 43.01
C PRO A 533 12.81 9.00 42.07
N GLY A 534 12.19 10.12 41.67
CA GLY A 534 12.79 11.08 40.75
C GLY A 534 12.62 10.75 39.26
N TYR A 535 11.87 9.70 38.92
CA TYR A 535 11.53 9.41 37.52
C TYR A 535 10.59 10.47 36.94
N VAL A 536 10.93 10.97 35.74
CA VAL A 536 10.07 11.84 34.93
C VAL A 536 9.79 11.14 33.60
N ALA A 537 8.50 11.00 33.28
CA ALA A 537 8.06 10.38 32.03
C ALA A 537 8.49 11.24 30.82
N PRO A 538 8.80 10.60 29.67
CA PRO A 538 9.08 11.32 28.43
C PRO A 538 7.83 12.04 27.94
N VAL A 539 8.06 13.12 27.20
CA VAL A 539 7.01 13.81 26.45
C VAL A 539 7.02 13.27 25.03
N ILE A 540 5.95 12.56 24.66
CA ILE A 540 5.80 11.88 23.38
C ILE A 540 4.65 12.50 22.60
N LEU A 541 4.94 12.98 21.40
CA LEU A 541 3.94 13.30 20.39
C LEU A 541 3.51 12.00 19.72
N PRO A 542 2.21 11.62 19.74
CA PRO A 542 1.77 10.34 19.21
C PRO A 542 1.83 10.29 17.68
N THR A 543 1.89 9.08 17.14
CA THR A 543 1.87 8.86 15.69
C THR A 543 0.48 9.09 15.11
N THR A 544 0.39 9.71 13.93
CA THR A 544 -0.86 9.83 13.17
C THR A 544 -1.22 8.56 12.41
N ARG A 545 -0.29 7.60 12.36
CA ARG A 545 -0.47 6.28 11.75
C ARG A 545 -1.06 5.30 12.76
N LEU A 546 -2.34 5.02 12.68
CA LEU A 546 -3.07 4.29 13.72
C LEU A 546 -3.18 2.81 13.37
N ARG A 547 -2.90 1.95 14.35
CA ARG A 547 -2.89 0.48 14.26
C ARG A 547 -3.68 -0.11 15.42
N GLY A 548 -4.98 -0.25 15.21
CA GLY A 548 -5.90 -0.81 16.19
C GLY A 548 -6.34 -2.22 15.82
N SER A 549 -7.18 -2.80 16.68
CA SER A 549 -7.85 -4.06 16.38
C SER A 549 -9.22 -4.15 17.06
N PHE A 550 -10.02 -5.10 16.60
CA PHE A 550 -11.25 -5.49 17.27
C PHE A 550 -11.39 -7.00 17.36
N ARG A 551 -12.03 -7.48 18.42
CA ARG A 551 -12.25 -8.91 18.69
C ARG A 551 -13.48 -9.12 19.57
N ALA A 552 -13.96 -10.37 19.65
CA ALA A 552 -14.90 -10.80 20.68
C ALA A 552 -14.15 -11.43 21.85
N CYS A 553 -14.76 -11.35 23.03
CA CYS A 553 -14.29 -12.01 24.24
C CYS A 553 -15.49 -12.62 24.99
N GLU A 554 -15.29 -13.80 25.57
CA GLU A 554 -16.31 -14.51 26.34
C GLU A 554 -15.69 -15.10 27.62
N PRO A 555 -16.12 -14.66 28.81
CA PRO A 555 -15.69 -15.25 30.07
C PRO A 555 -16.11 -16.71 30.18
N THR A 556 -15.22 -17.56 30.69
CA THR A 556 -15.54 -18.93 31.11
C THR A 556 -15.82 -18.98 32.62
N ALA A 557 -16.36 -20.11 33.10
CA ALA A 557 -16.63 -20.30 34.53
C ALA A 557 -15.40 -20.17 35.44
N THR A 558 -14.19 -20.39 34.89
CA THR A 558 -12.91 -20.31 35.61
C THR A 558 -12.09 -19.07 35.25
N SER A 559 -12.62 -18.22 34.35
CA SER A 559 -11.94 -16.99 33.94
C SER A 559 -11.88 -15.99 35.09
N ILE A 560 -10.68 -15.48 35.35
CA ILE A 560 -10.45 -14.38 36.30
C ILE A 560 -9.84 -13.15 35.61
N GLU A 561 -9.26 -13.31 34.42
CA GLU A 561 -8.88 -12.19 33.55
C GLU A 561 -10.15 -11.57 32.94
N SER A 562 -10.29 -10.25 33.08
CA SER A 562 -11.43 -9.51 32.51
C SER A 562 -11.33 -9.39 30.99
N CYS A 563 -12.46 -9.55 30.30
CA CYS A 563 -12.56 -9.26 28.87
C CYS A 563 -12.30 -7.79 28.52
N ASN A 564 -12.51 -6.88 29.47
CA ASN A 564 -12.40 -5.43 29.28
C ASN A 564 -13.18 -4.96 28.03
N TYR A 565 -14.50 -5.17 28.06
CA TYR A 565 -15.39 -4.79 26.95
C TYR A 565 -15.31 -3.28 26.65
N GLY A 566 -15.50 -2.93 25.38
CA GLY A 566 -15.38 -1.57 24.87
C GLY A 566 -14.00 -1.26 24.31
N TYR A 567 -13.70 0.03 24.18
CA TYR A 567 -12.42 0.53 23.64
C TYR A 567 -11.37 0.63 24.75
N MET A 568 -10.27 -0.11 24.59
CA MET A 568 -9.06 0.03 25.40
C MET A 568 -7.95 0.67 24.56
N PRO A 569 -7.52 1.91 24.86
CA PRO A 569 -6.39 2.53 24.18
C PRO A 569 -5.09 1.76 24.46
N HIS A 570 -4.15 1.81 23.52
CA HIS A 570 -2.80 1.30 23.76
C HIS A 570 -2.13 2.09 24.88
N THR A 571 -1.34 1.38 25.67
CA THR A 571 -0.58 1.95 26.79
C THR A 571 0.78 2.48 26.35
N ASN A 572 1.23 2.14 25.13
CA ASN A 572 2.41 2.74 24.52
C ASN A 572 2.12 4.20 24.15
N LEU A 573 2.93 5.12 24.68
CA LEU A 573 2.75 6.57 24.52
C LEU A 573 2.74 7.04 23.06
N PHE A 574 3.39 6.30 22.14
CA PHE A 574 3.33 6.61 20.71
C PHE A 574 1.98 6.26 20.07
N ASN A 575 1.28 5.25 20.59
CA ASN A 575 0.10 4.63 19.97
C ASN A 575 -1.21 4.90 20.73
N THR A 576 -1.24 5.87 21.65
CA THR A 576 -2.39 6.16 22.52
C THR A 576 -3.68 6.51 21.77
N MET A 577 -3.56 6.99 20.52
CA MET A 577 -4.69 7.34 19.64
C MET A 577 -5.36 6.11 18.99
N THR A 578 -4.93 4.90 19.32
CA THR A 578 -5.55 3.65 18.85
C THR A 578 -5.48 2.58 19.92
N GLY A 579 -6.09 1.42 19.69
CA GLY A 579 -6.25 0.41 20.74
C GLY A 579 -6.98 -0.84 20.30
N VAL A 580 -7.48 -1.59 21.28
CA VAL A 580 -8.26 -2.82 21.09
C VAL A 580 -9.71 -2.57 21.46
N MET A 581 -10.63 -2.91 20.55
CA MET A 581 -12.06 -2.91 20.82
C MET A 581 -12.53 -4.33 21.10
N THR A 582 -13.06 -4.55 22.30
CA THR A 582 -13.55 -5.86 22.72
C THR A 582 -15.07 -5.87 22.79
N TYR A 583 -15.69 -6.77 22.03
CA TYR A 583 -17.13 -6.96 21.94
C TYR A 583 -17.55 -8.28 22.62
N THR A 584 -18.84 -8.43 22.94
CA THR A 584 -19.40 -9.76 23.16
C THR A 584 -19.48 -10.51 21.81
N PRO A 585 -19.58 -11.85 21.80
CA PRO A 585 -19.74 -12.60 20.54
C PRO A 585 -20.95 -12.12 19.72
N ALA A 586 -22.09 -11.86 20.37
CA ALA A 586 -23.29 -11.37 19.68
C ALA A 586 -23.08 -9.98 19.04
N GLN A 587 -22.40 -9.07 19.74
CA GLN A 587 -22.10 -7.74 19.20
C GLN A 587 -21.14 -7.80 18.01
N LEU A 588 -20.12 -8.65 18.08
CA LEU A 588 -19.20 -8.82 16.95
C LEU A 588 -19.91 -9.45 15.74
N LEU A 589 -20.79 -10.43 15.98
CA LEU A 589 -21.59 -11.05 14.93
C LEU A 589 -22.45 -10.00 14.19
N GLU A 590 -23.12 -9.13 14.93
CA GLU A 590 -23.92 -8.03 14.36
C GLU A 590 -23.04 -7.02 13.61
N LEU A 591 -21.89 -6.64 14.16
CA LEU A 591 -20.94 -5.74 13.50
C LEU A 591 -20.46 -6.33 12.17
N ILE A 592 -20.07 -7.61 12.15
CA ILE A 592 -19.59 -8.30 10.95
C ILE A 592 -20.71 -8.40 9.92
N GLY A 593 -21.90 -8.86 10.32
CA GLY A 593 -23.06 -8.96 9.44
C GLY A 593 -23.46 -7.63 8.82
N SER A 594 -23.53 -6.57 9.63
CA SER A 594 -23.94 -5.24 9.18
C SER A 594 -22.91 -4.54 8.28
N THR A 595 -21.64 -4.92 8.34
CA THR A 595 -20.55 -4.33 7.53
C THR A 595 -20.11 -5.26 6.39
N SER A 596 -20.98 -6.15 5.95
CA SER A 596 -20.75 -6.98 4.75
C SER A 596 -21.13 -6.21 3.48
N MET A 597 -20.34 -6.37 2.42
CA MET A 597 -20.51 -5.62 1.17
C MET A 597 -20.49 -6.57 -0.03
N ALA A 598 -21.50 -6.53 -0.88
CA ALA A 598 -21.49 -7.29 -2.13
C ALA A 598 -20.34 -6.82 -3.05
N PRO A 599 -19.78 -7.70 -3.90
CA PRO A 599 -18.95 -7.26 -5.01
C PRO A 599 -19.77 -6.38 -5.97
N ASP A 600 -19.12 -5.44 -6.64
CA ASP A 600 -19.76 -4.51 -7.58
C ASP A 600 -19.67 -4.95 -9.04
N SER A 601 -18.94 -6.04 -9.31
CA SER A 601 -18.68 -6.60 -10.63
C SER A 601 -18.34 -8.09 -10.53
N ASN A 602 -18.48 -8.83 -11.63
CA ASN A 602 -17.97 -10.20 -11.73
C ASN A 602 -16.45 -10.17 -11.88
N PHE A 603 -15.77 -11.10 -11.21
CA PHE A 603 -14.31 -11.16 -11.23
C PHE A 603 -13.83 -11.63 -12.62
N PHE A 604 -12.88 -10.91 -13.22
CA PHE A 604 -12.40 -11.18 -14.59
C PHE A 604 -13.50 -11.22 -15.66
N ASN A 605 -14.58 -10.43 -15.51
CA ASN A 605 -15.67 -10.39 -16.48
C ASN A 605 -15.15 -10.15 -17.93
N GLY A 606 -15.51 -11.06 -18.85
CA GLY A 606 -15.10 -11.00 -20.26
C GLY A 606 -13.71 -11.56 -20.57
N PHE A 607 -13.02 -12.18 -19.61
CA PHE A 607 -11.77 -12.90 -19.84
C PHE A 607 -12.05 -14.40 -20.06
N GLU A 608 -11.63 -14.94 -21.20
CA GLU A 608 -11.81 -16.35 -21.56
C GLU A 608 -10.92 -17.26 -20.68
N GLY A 609 -11.51 -18.31 -20.11
CA GLY A 609 -10.81 -19.26 -19.23
C GLY A 609 -10.61 -18.76 -17.79
N ALA A 610 -11.50 -17.89 -17.31
CA ALA A 610 -11.62 -17.47 -15.91
C ALA A 610 -13.06 -17.58 -15.39
N GLU A 611 -13.92 -18.33 -16.08
CA GLU A 611 -15.36 -18.43 -15.81
C GLU A 611 -15.69 -19.10 -14.47
N ASP A 612 -14.75 -19.88 -13.92
CA ASP A 612 -14.83 -20.53 -12.61
C ASP A 612 -14.38 -19.62 -11.45
N LEU A 613 -13.84 -18.43 -11.75
CA LEU A 613 -13.37 -17.48 -10.74
C LEU A 613 -14.47 -16.47 -10.40
N GLU A 614 -15.11 -16.67 -9.25
CA GLU A 614 -16.16 -15.77 -8.76
C GLU A 614 -15.61 -14.60 -7.92
N ASN A 615 -16.33 -13.47 -7.94
CA ASN A 615 -16.06 -12.37 -6.99
C ASN A 615 -16.66 -12.71 -5.62
N TRP A 616 -16.14 -12.08 -4.57
CA TRP A 616 -16.44 -12.42 -3.19
C TRP A 616 -17.08 -11.27 -2.41
N GLN A 617 -17.74 -11.61 -1.30
CA GLN A 617 -18.26 -10.63 -0.37
C GLN A 617 -17.11 -9.86 0.30
N GLY A 618 -17.13 -8.54 0.20
CA GLY A 618 -16.18 -7.65 0.88
C GLY A 618 -16.69 -7.16 2.24
N ILE A 619 -15.94 -6.21 2.79
CA ILE A 619 -16.18 -5.51 4.03
C ILE A 619 -16.50 -4.04 3.70
N ASP A 620 -17.65 -3.52 4.13
CA ASP A 620 -17.92 -2.09 4.07
C ASP A 620 -17.08 -1.37 5.14
N VAL A 621 -15.83 -1.04 4.77
CA VAL A 621 -14.86 -0.40 5.68
C VAL A 621 -15.34 0.98 6.12
N ARG A 622 -16.04 1.71 5.25
CA ARG A 622 -16.61 3.02 5.58
C ARG A 622 -17.65 2.87 6.69
N LYS A 623 -18.57 1.92 6.56
CA LYS A 623 -19.57 1.64 7.59
C LYS A 623 -18.94 1.10 8.87
N LEU A 624 -17.93 0.23 8.76
CA LEU A 624 -17.20 -0.29 9.92
C LEU A 624 -16.55 0.85 10.73
N VAL A 625 -15.79 1.73 10.07
CA VAL A 625 -15.15 2.87 10.73
C VAL A 625 -16.21 3.76 11.40
N ASN A 626 -17.33 4.04 10.76
CA ASN A 626 -18.39 4.85 11.36
C ASN A 626 -19.13 4.16 12.51
N SER A 627 -18.93 2.86 12.72
CA SER A 627 -19.60 2.05 13.75
C SER A 627 -18.73 1.81 14.99
N VAL A 628 -17.48 2.28 14.99
CA VAL A 628 -16.51 1.97 16.06
C VAL A 628 -16.08 3.23 16.84
N PRO A 629 -16.00 3.18 18.19
CA PRO A 629 -15.68 4.36 19.00
C PRO A 629 -14.32 5.00 18.70
N VAL A 630 -13.31 4.21 18.32
CA VAL A 630 -11.95 4.71 18.02
C VAL A 630 -11.91 5.60 16.78
N ALA A 631 -12.92 5.55 15.91
CA ALA A 631 -12.95 6.31 14.68
C ALA A 631 -12.94 7.83 14.87
N GLN A 632 -13.25 8.32 16.08
CA GLN A 632 -13.06 9.73 16.42
C GLN A 632 -11.60 10.20 16.25
N ASN A 633 -10.62 9.28 16.26
CA ASN A 633 -9.21 9.58 16.03
C ASN A 633 -8.81 9.43 14.55
N PHE A 634 -9.67 8.87 13.70
CA PHE A 634 -9.35 8.58 12.30
C PHE A 634 -9.72 9.78 11.41
N ASN A 635 -9.00 10.88 11.61
CA ASN A 635 -9.22 12.13 10.88
C ASN A 635 -7.89 12.88 10.66
N MET A 636 -7.97 14.03 9.99
CA MET A 636 -6.81 14.84 9.62
C MET A 636 -6.39 15.85 10.70
N ASN A 637 -7.09 15.92 11.84
CA ASN A 637 -6.88 16.99 12.83
C ASN A 637 -5.48 16.96 13.44
N CYS A 638 -4.93 15.76 13.66
CA CYS A 638 -3.60 15.60 14.27
C CYS A 638 -2.43 15.62 13.27
N ILE A 639 -2.66 15.87 11.97
CA ILE A 639 -1.62 15.73 10.94
C ILE A 639 -0.61 16.88 10.90
N LYS A 640 -1.05 18.11 11.21
CA LYS A 640 -0.16 19.29 11.28
C LYS A 640 0.35 19.54 12.69
N SER A 641 -0.53 19.40 13.68
CA SER A 641 -0.22 19.55 15.09
C SER A 641 -1.07 18.61 15.92
N CYS A 642 -0.57 18.11 17.05
CA CYS A 642 -1.28 17.16 17.89
C CYS A 642 -0.91 17.36 19.37
N VAL A 643 -1.78 16.91 20.26
CA VAL A 643 -1.55 16.95 21.72
C VAL A 643 -0.58 15.82 22.09
N ALA A 644 0.51 16.15 22.79
CA ALA A 644 1.48 15.17 23.30
C ALA A 644 1.07 14.63 24.68
N SER A 645 1.86 13.69 25.22
CA SER A 645 1.59 13.03 26.51
C SER A 645 1.58 13.97 27.73
N ASP A 646 2.06 15.20 27.62
CA ASP A 646 2.02 16.24 28.64
C ASP A 646 0.76 17.14 28.55
N GLY A 647 -0.11 16.92 27.56
CA GLY A 647 -1.31 17.72 27.32
C GLY A 647 -1.09 19.00 26.49
N ASN A 648 0.15 19.31 26.10
CA ASN A 648 0.46 20.47 25.26
C ASN A 648 0.41 20.11 23.78
N VAL A 649 0.14 21.12 22.92
CA VAL A 649 0.09 20.96 21.46
C VAL A 649 1.48 21.20 20.87
N TYR A 650 1.94 20.28 20.02
CA TYR A 650 3.20 20.39 19.27
C TYR A 650 2.97 20.18 17.78
N GLU A 651 3.84 20.75 16.94
CA GLU A 651 3.85 20.50 15.49
C GLU A 651 4.30 19.07 15.17
N GLN A 652 3.62 18.44 14.22
CA GLN A 652 4.04 17.15 13.67
C GLN A 652 5.24 17.33 12.73
N PRO A 653 6.10 16.30 12.59
CA PRO A 653 7.16 16.31 11.60
C PRO A 653 6.62 16.50 10.18
N TYR A 654 7.23 17.41 9.42
CA TYR A 654 6.93 17.66 8.02
C TYR A 654 8.22 17.82 7.22
N VAL A 655 8.10 17.67 5.91
CA VAL A 655 9.19 17.94 4.97
C VAL A 655 8.79 19.12 4.10
N LYS A 656 9.66 20.13 4.04
CA LYS A 656 9.47 21.32 3.21
C LYS A 656 10.51 21.35 2.10
N PHE A 657 10.06 21.59 0.87
CA PHE A 657 10.90 21.72 -0.32
C PHE A 657 10.66 23.06 -1.01
#